data_AF-A0A820SDI0-F1
#
_entry.id   AF-A0A820SDI0-F1
#
_cell.length_a   1.000
_cell.length_b   1.000
_cell.length_c   1.000
_cell.angle_alpha   90.00
_cell.angle_beta   90.00
_cell.angle_gamma   90.00
#
_symmetry.space_group_name_H-M   'P 1'
#
loop_
_entity.id
_entity.type
_entity.pdbx_description
1 polymer ?
#
loop_
_entity_poly.entity_id
_entity_poly.type
_entity_poly.pdbx_seq_one_letter_code
_entity_poly.pdbx_strand_id
1 'polypeptide(L)'
;MYYFENCGRPNDRSKCPLCKNDIGSVKGGSIQLLVRDPPQIQLSIADGFQLIDNYIKQYNETNRYGYYINPMQTENSTASETNEHLQPITYRLLHMFTHTLIMMLYDLKCLQSIRDTPDLKVNYFRKHYLKDYALINNIIGQQNECHIWLYRIFNNLSSFCIDGVLDTNKKVVDFEKHIEQNVVLPHIKSVSDGIQQYKLVYSEFIRESHAQSQLIDYINELVENEKQYPLLNFLTITRSNNDIVNEFRSQFYLLQYEKLYPITDYVLKHLSELEQIGYMYPIINFTNYLLQKYNHRILRTEASTKELDFYIKNDINDKKLFSLFEQFRQAWYGLKLDDVQLDCTHIKIDRTQSMEQFSKSRKLAFFLLNRSTDNSSFEVLGCIHTLAKFQNSIINFCKYITISQILHEDIERKQPAIEIQKIKKEHLLVISSEVIDTILREENGYIINYEYGKTKEVIYDYDEIETRLCNRINRIRLIDTENFNYFNYQFELYHQDVSLFNDIRRNIKQEQISTDEKVKLQQYLRNTKMDDVRQFLGSLDYVFTYFRHATGRPTTSTLKKSVKILIHNTSDLHSYILNEQYPFANIPLKYVINLYELIEELVFDEVMRNYVKQELITDVCVNEEEKENIIGQFVGSTYMLDNISQQLKDPRVWLSVLKRLIIRVITANIDLNVSMQIYIERTDLWNEDLIQYLDLIKINDNILVRHAYVILEGIEAKLKQSNNLNTDNKTNNESINIRDWCQTKTEDINRLTTLTAPEVTTIGNNKKKKLRVD
;
A
#
# COMPACT_ATOMS: atom_id res chain seq x y z
N MET A 1 10.10 -26.44 8.83
CA MET A 1 11.23 -25.50 9.03
C MET A 1 10.71 -24.14 8.58
N TYR A 2 10.92 -23.07 9.34
CA TYR A 2 10.53 -21.72 8.90
C TYR A 2 11.79 -20.86 8.78
N TYR A 3 11.93 -20.22 7.63
CA TYR A 3 12.93 -19.20 7.35
C TYR A 3 12.22 -17.84 7.40
N PHE A 4 12.77 -16.87 8.14
CA PHE A 4 12.26 -15.51 8.20
C PHE A 4 13.36 -14.56 7.75
N GLU A 5 13.10 -13.80 6.69
CA GLU A 5 13.92 -12.66 6.29
C GLU A 5 13.24 -11.35 6.68
N ASN A 6 14.06 -10.32 6.93
CA ASN A 6 13.66 -8.96 7.28
C ASN A 6 12.91 -8.81 8.62
N CYS A 7 11.57 -8.94 8.63
CA CYS A 7 10.69 -8.55 9.74
C CYS A 7 9.69 -9.63 10.20
N GLY A 8 9.75 -10.86 9.68
CA GLY A 8 8.71 -11.87 9.92
C GLY A 8 8.53 -12.22 11.41
N ARG A 9 7.37 -11.87 12.00
CA ARG A 9 6.97 -12.31 13.36
C ARG A 9 5.85 -13.34 13.24
N PRO A 10 5.99 -14.56 13.81
CA PRO A 10 4.91 -15.54 13.79
C PRO A 10 3.73 -15.04 14.62
N ASN A 11 2.53 -14.99 14.01
CA ASN A 11 1.30 -14.51 14.64
C ASN A 11 0.59 -15.56 15.52
N ASP A 12 0.97 -16.83 15.42
CA ASP A 12 0.33 -17.93 16.15
C ASP A 12 1.33 -18.95 16.70
N ARG A 13 0.88 -19.66 17.74
CA ARG A 13 1.57 -20.81 18.34
C ARG A 13 1.22 -22.07 17.54
N SER A 14 2.23 -22.81 17.10
CA SER A 14 2.08 -24.11 16.43
C SER A 14 3.00 -25.17 17.06
N LYS A 15 2.86 -26.44 16.67
CA LYS A 15 3.78 -27.50 17.11
C LYS A 15 4.71 -27.88 15.97
N CYS A 16 6.00 -27.96 16.26
CA CYS A 16 6.97 -28.45 15.29
C CYS A 16 6.59 -29.89 14.87
N PRO A 17 6.39 -30.18 13.58
CA PRO A 17 6.00 -31.52 13.14
C PRO A 17 7.10 -32.56 13.42
N LEU A 18 8.36 -32.11 13.51
CA LEU A 18 9.55 -32.94 13.71
C LEU A 18 9.79 -33.29 15.19
N CYS A 19 9.90 -32.29 16.07
CA CYS A 19 10.21 -32.51 17.49
C CYS A 19 9.00 -32.36 18.42
N LYS A 20 7.81 -32.09 17.88
CA LYS A 20 6.52 -31.92 18.60
C LYS A 20 6.47 -30.79 19.64
N ASN A 21 7.55 -30.02 19.80
CA ASN A 21 7.62 -28.88 20.73
C ASN A 21 6.89 -27.63 20.19
N ASP A 22 6.38 -26.79 21.10
CA ASP A 22 5.59 -25.59 20.79
C ASP A 22 6.44 -24.43 20.26
N ILE A 23 6.17 -23.99 19.03
CA ILE A 23 6.85 -22.91 18.30
C ILE A 23 5.88 -21.73 18.08
N GLY A 24 6.38 -20.52 17.82
CA GLY A 24 5.56 -19.32 17.58
C GLY A 24 5.65 -18.24 18.68
N SER A 25 4.60 -17.43 18.85
CA SER A 25 4.53 -16.31 19.81
C SER A 25 3.35 -16.40 20.79
N VAL A 26 3.37 -15.60 21.86
CA VAL A 26 2.27 -15.51 22.86
C VAL A 26 1.43 -14.26 22.58
N LYS A 27 0.09 -14.40 22.50
CA LYS A 27 -0.83 -13.26 22.34
C LYS A 27 -0.95 -12.45 23.63
N GLY A 28 -0.52 -11.19 23.59
CA GLY A 28 -0.81 -10.20 24.63
C GLY A 28 -0.07 -8.88 24.42
N GLY A 29 -0.66 -7.93 23.69
CA GLY A 29 -0.26 -6.50 23.57
C GLY A 29 1.12 -6.19 22.96
N SER A 30 2.09 -7.05 23.18
CA SER A 30 3.44 -7.06 22.63
C SER A 30 3.79 -8.52 22.33
N ILE A 31 3.98 -8.85 21.06
CA ILE A 31 4.26 -10.22 20.61
C ILE A 31 5.66 -10.61 21.10
N GLN A 32 5.74 -11.33 22.23
CA GLN A 32 6.98 -11.93 22.72
C GLN A 32 7.17 -13.32 22.10
N LEU A 33 8.36 -13.57 21.53
CA LEU A 33 8.76 -14.89 21.05
C LEU A 33 8.95 -15.83 22.26
N LEU A 34 8.57 -17.10 22.12
CA LEU A 34 8.81 -18.11 23.16
C LEU A 34 10.33 -18.31 23.35
N VAL A 35 10.87 -17.82 24.47
CA VAL A 35 12.27 -18.04 24.88
C VAL A 35 12.46 -19.52 25.24
N ARG A 36 13.52 -20.17 24.73
CA ARG A 36 13.85 -21.58 25.00
C ARG A 36 15.29 -21.78 25.49
N ASP A 37 15.49 -22.86 26.23
CA ASP A 37 16.79 -23.39 26.63
C ASP A 37 16.84 -24.92 26.34
N PRO A 38 17.72 -25.42 25.45
CA PRO A 38 18.64 -24.63 24.63
C PRO A 38 17.89 -23.78 23.59
N PRO A 39 18.46 -22.63 23.19
CA PRO A 39 17.89 -21.79 22.14
C PRO A 39 17.78 -22.57 20.83
N GLN A 40 16.90 -22.10 19.93
CA GLN A 40 16.74 -22.65 18.58
C GLN A 40 18.11 -23.01 17.99
N ILE A 41 18.31 -24.29 17.63
CA ILE A 41 19.58 -24.72 17.06
C ILE A 41 19.76 -23.94 15.76
N GLN A 42 20.73 -23.04 15.74
CA GLN A 42 21.16 -22.35 14.54
C GLN A 42 21.95 -23.38 13.71
N LEU A 43 21.22 -24.11 12.87
CA LEU A 43 21.84 -24.92 11.83
C LEU A 43 22.43 -23.99 10.80
N SER A 44 23.62 -24.31 10.29
CA SER A 44 24.07 -23.64 9.07
C SER A 44 23.08 -23.93 7.94
N ILE A 45 23.00 -23.05 6.95
CA ILE A 45 22.15 -23.27 5.77
C ILE A 45 22.46 -24.63 5.13
N ALA A 46 23.74 -25.03 5.11
CA ALA A 46 24.19 -26.31 4.59
C ALA A 46 23.65 -27.50 5.41
N ASP A 47 23.74 -27.45 6.74
CA ASP A 47 23.23 -28.53 7.60
C ASP A 47 21.70 -28.63 7.54
N GLY A 48 21.03 -27.49 7.36
CA GLY A 48 19.59 -27.42 7.15
C GLY A 48 19.15 -28.12 5.87
N PHE A 49 19.82 -27.84 4.74
CA PHE A 49 19.56 -28.52 3.47
C PHE A 49 19.88 -30.02 3.57
N GLN A 50 20.99 -30.41 4.20
CA GLN A 50 21.36 -31.82 4.34
C GLN A 50 20.31 -32.63 5.13
N LEU A 51 19.71 -32.03 6.16
CA LEU A 51 18.66 -32.66 6.94
C LEU A 51 17.36 -32.83 6.14
N ILE A 52 17.01 -31.82 5.32
CA ILE A 52 15.87 -31.89 4.39
C ILE A 52 16.11 -33.01 3.35
N ASP A 53 17.30 -33.04 2.75
CA ASP A 53 17.66 -34.04 1.74
C ASP A 53 17.58 -35.46 2.30
N ASN A 54 18.10 -35.68 3.52
CA ASN A 54 18.02 -36.97 4.19
C ASN A 54 16.57 -37.40 4.45
N TYR A 55 15.71 -36.46 4.86
CA TYR A 55 14.29 -36.75 5.08
C TYR A 55 13.56 -37.09 3.78
N ILE A 56 13.79 -36.33 2.71
CA ILE A 56 13.20 -36.59 1.38
C ILE A 56 13.68 -37.96 0.87
N LYS A 57 14.96 -38.27 1.03
CA LYS A 57 15.52 -39.57 0.65
C LYS A 57 14.86 -40.72 1.41
N GLN A 58 14.73 -40.61 2.73
CA GLN A 58 14.05 -41.61 3.55
C GLN A 58 12.58 -41.76 3.14
N TYR A 59 11.88 -40.65 2.90
CA TYR A 59 10.50 -40.66 2.43
C TYR A 59 10.36 -41.42 1.11
N ASN A 60 11.28 -41.21 0.17
CA ASN A 60 11.25 -41.81 -1.16
C ASN A 60 11.59 -43.30 -1.18
N GLU A 61 12.40 -43.77 -0.23
CA GLU A 61 12.85 -45.16 -0.12
C GLU A 61 11.96 -46.03 0.80
N THR A 62 11.08 -45.41 1.60
CA THR A 62 10.20 -46.15 2.53
C THR A 62 9.03 -46.78 1.77
N ASN A 63 8.77 -48.06 2.05
CA ASN A 63 7.61 -48.76 1.47
C ASN A 63 6.29 -48.16 1.95
N ARG A 64 5.40 -47.85 1.00
CA ARG A 64 4.07 -47.29 1.23
C ARG A 64 3.06 -47.92 0.30
N TYR A 65 1.95 -48.36 0.87
CA TYR A 65 0.87 -49.03 0.13
C TYR A 65 -0.47 -48.39 0.47
N GLY A 66 -1.37 -48.42 -0.50
CA GLY A 66 -2.77 -48.03 -0.33
C GLY A 66 -3.12 -46.70 -0.97
N TYR A 67 -4.41 -46.38 -0.89
CA TYR A 67 -4.98 -45.14 -1.39
C TYR A 67 -5.06 -44.13 -0.26
N TYR A 68 -4.31 -43.03 -0.36
CA TYR A 68 -4.36 -41.94 0.60
C TYR A 68 -5.43 -40.93 0.18
N ILE A 69 -6.43 -40.72 1.03
CA ILE A 69 -7.54 -39.80 0.74
C ILE A 69 -6.99 -38.38 0.64
N ASN A 70 -7.25 -37.72 -0.48
CA ASN A 70 -7.12 -36.27 -0.56
C ASN A 70 -8.38 -35.66 0.09
N PRO A 71 -8.27 -34.90 1.20
CA PRO A 71 -9.41 -34.40 1.96
C PRO A 71 -10.28 -33.37 1.19
N MET A 72 -9.91 -33.00 -0.05
CA MET A 72 -10.70 -32.08 -0.86
C MET A 72 -11.99 -32.73 -1.36
N GLN A 73 -13.10 -32.05 -1.14
CA GLN A 73 -14.39 -32.38 -1.74
C GLN A 73 -14.29 -32.27 -3.27
N THR A 74 -14.96 -33.17 -4.01
CA THR A 74 -15.00 -33.20 -5.48
C THR A 74 -15.29 -31.86 -6.16
N GLU A 75 -16.07 -31.01 -5.50
CA GLU A 75 -16.47 -29.70 -6.02
C GLU A 75 -15.31 -28.71 -6.07
N ASN A 76 -14.32 -28.88 -5.20
CA ASN A 76 -13.15 -28.00 -5.09
C ASN A 76 -12.02 -28.38 -6.06
N SER A 77 -12.15 -29.48 -6.82
CA SER A 77 -11.14 -29.89 -7.79
C SER A 77 -11.08 -28.96 -9.00
N THR A 78 -9.88 -28.47 -9.32
CA THR A 78 -9.59 -27.49 -10.37
C THR A 78 -8.73 -28.06 -11.50
N ALA A 79 -8.78 -27.45 -12.69
CA ALA A 79 -8.01 -27.91 -13.85
C ALA A 79 -6.48 -27.78 -13.67
N SER A 80 -6.03 -26.91 -12.78
CA SER A 80 -4.61 -26.62 -12.51
C SER A 80 -3.97 -27.48 -11.43
N GLU A 81 -4.74 -28.31 -10.72
CA GLU A 81 -4.19 -29.24 -9.73
C GLU A 81 -3.27 -30.26 -10.40
N THR A 82 -2.10 -30.44 -9.79
CA THR A 82 -1.08 -31.38 -10.24
C THR A 82 -0.14 -31.77 -9.10
N ASN A 83 0.60 -32.87 -9.26
CA ASN A 83 1.78 -33.16 -8.45
C ASN A 83 2.96 -32.32 -8.95
N GLU A 84 3.93 -32.00 -8.08
CA GLU A 84 5.11 -31.17 -8.43
C GLU A 84 5.88 -31.67 -9.67
N HIS A 85 5.79 -32.96 -9.98
CA HIS A 85 6.52 -33.61 -11.06
C HIS A 85 5.67 -34.00 -12.28
N LEU A 86 4.38 -33.66 -12.33
CA LEU A 86 3.47 -33.99 -13.43
C LEU A 86 2.83 -32.74 -14.03
N GLN A 87 2.34 -32.89 -15.26
CA GLN A 87 1.41 -31.96 -15.89
C GLN A 87 -0.02 -32.18 -15.39
N PRO A 88 -0.85 -31.12 -15.30
CA PRO A 88 -2.24 -31.24 -14.86
C PRO A 88 -3.04 -32.27 -15.67
N ILE A 89 -2.85 -32.33 -16.99
CA ILE A 89 -3.51 -33.31 -17.85
C ILE A 89 -3.12 -34.75 -17.49
N THR A 90 -1.83 -35.01 -17.28
CA THR A 90 -1.33 -36.34 -16.93
C THR A 90 -1.82 -36.75 -15.55
N TYR A 91 -1.73 -35.85 -14.57
CA TYR A 91 -2.26 -36.07 -13.23
C TYR A 91 -3.75 -36.42 -13.27
N ARG A 92 -4.57 -35.64 -13.98
CA ARG A 92 -6.02 -35.88 -14.11
C ARG A 92 -6.33 -37.20 -14.81
N LEU A 93 -5.58 -37.55 -15.84
CA LEU A 93 -5.74 -38.80 -16.57
C LEU A 93 -5.39 -40.02 -15.69
N LEU A 94 -4.26 -39.97 -14.99
CA LEU A 94 -3.85 -41.02 -14.04
C LEU A 94 -4.82 -41.15 -12.86
N HIS A 95 -5.29 -40.02 -12.33
CA HIS A 95 -6.27 -39.98 -11.25
C HIS A 95 -7.60 -40.61 -11.70
N MET A 96 -8.09 -40.24 -12.89
CA MET A 96 -9.28 -40.83 -13.50
C MET A 96 -9.13 -42.34 -13.71
N PHE A 97 -7.99 -42.82 -14.23
CA PHE A 97 -7.74 -44.25 -14.42
C PHE A 97 -7.63 -45.01 -13.12
N THR A 98 -6.97 -44.44 -12.12
CA THR A 98 -6.84 -45.02 -10.78
C THR A 98 -8.22 -45.20 -10.16
N HIS A 99 -9.10 -44.20 -10.25
CA HIS A 99 -10.46 -44.31 -9.75
C HIS A 99 -11.31 -45.31 -10.52
N THR A 100 -11.15 -45.42 -11.85
CA THR A 100 -11.82 -46.46 -12.64
C THR A 100 -11.36 -47.86 -12.24
N LEU A 101 -10.06 -48.07 -12.05
CA LEU A 101 -9.51 -49.35 -11.59
C LEU A 101 -10.00 -49.68 -10.17
N ILE A 102 -10.01 -48.71 -9.27
CA ILE A 102 -10.54 -48.90 -7.91
C ILE A 102 -12.03 -49.25 -7.96
N MET A 103 -12.85 -48.61 -8.80
CA MET A 103 -14.25 -48.97 -8.98
C MET A 103 -14.41 -50.41 -9.48
N MET A 104 -13.63 -50.81 -10.49
CA MET A 104 -13.64 -52.18 -11.01
C MET A 104 -13.26 -53.21 -9.92
N LEU A 105 -12.16 -52.95 -9.20
CA LEU A 105 -11.68 -53.82 -8.11
C LEU A 105 -12.65 -53.84 -6.92
N TYR A 106 -13.34 -52.72 -6.69
CA TYR A 106 -14.42 -52.64 -5.72
C TYR A 106 -15.54 -53.58 -6.15
N ASP A 107 -16.01 -53.55 -7.39
CA ASP A 107 -17.08 -54.44 -7.87
C ASP A 107 -16.66 -55.93 -7.82
N LEU A 108 -15.40 -56.23 -8.13
CA LEU A 108 -14.81 -57.57 -8.05
C LEU A 108 -14.58 -58.09 -6.61
N LYS A 109 -14.92 -57.30 -5.58
CA LYS A 109 -14.76 -57.64 -4.15
C LYS A 109 -13.29 -57.83 -3.71
N CYS A 110 -12.34 -57.24 -4.42
CA CYS A 110 -10.91 -57.36 -4.11
C CYS A 110 -10.41 -56.35 -3.06
N LEU A 111 -11.21 -55.33 -2.70
CA LEU A 111 -10.80 -54.21 -1.83
C LEU A 111 -11.61 -54.16 -0.52
N GLN A 112 -11.32 -55.07 0.41
CA GLN A 112 -12.02 -55.13 1.72
C GLN A 112 -11.77 -53.87 2.58
N SER A 113 -10.53 -53.40 2.69
CA SER A 113 -10.16 -52.23 3.50
C SER A 113 -10.82 -50.92 3.05
N ILE A 114 -11.07 -50.74 1.75
CA ILE A 114 -11.74 -49.56 1.20
C ILE A 114 -13.26 -49.63 1.44
N ARG A 115 -13.86 -50.83 1.40
CA ARG A 115 -15.29 -51.04 1.68
C ARG A 115 -15.68 -50.70 3.12
N ASP A 116 -14.77 -50.93 4.06
CA ASP A 116 -15.00 -50.68 5.48
C ASP A 116 -14.83 -49.20 5.86
N THR A 117 -14.35 -48.36 4.93
CA THR A 117 -14.21 -46.91 5.14
C THR A 117 -15.52 -46.18 4.76
N PRO A 118 -16.21 -45.50 5.70
CA PRO A 118 -17.54 -44.92 5.47
C PRO A 118 -17.61 -43.93 4.30
N ASP A 119 -16.52 -43.19 4.08
CA ASP A 119 -16.43 -42.10 3.10
C ASP A 119 -16.03 -42.57 1.68
N LEU A 120 -15.45 -43.78 1.55
CA LEU A 120 -14.91 -44.32 0.29
C LEU A 120 -15.86 -45.32 -0.38
N LYS A 121 -17.09 -44.89 -0.63
CA LYS A 121 -18.09 -45.69 -1.38
C LYS A 121 -17.86 -45.55 -2.89
N VAL A 122 -18.40 -46.48 -3.69
CA VAL A 122 -18.38 -46.41 -5.17
C VAL A 122 -18.79 -45.03 -5.71
N ASN A 123 -19.76 -44.37 -5.06
CA ASN A 123 -20.22 -43.04 -5.45
C ASN A 123 -19.13 -41.96 -5.34
N TYR A 124 -18.18 -42.08 -4.40
CA TYR A 124 -17.06 -41.15 -4.27
C TYR A 124 -16.18 -41.22 -5.53
N PHE A 125 -15.72 -42.42 -5.90
CA PHE A 125 -14.89 -42.63 -7.09
C PHE A 125 -15.62 -42.26 -8.39
N ARG A 126 -16.93 -42.54 -8.48
CA ARG A 126 -17.74 -42.14 -9.65
C ARG A 126 -17.83 -40.62 -9.81
N LYS A 127 -18.00 -39.88 -8.71
CA LYS A 127 -18.06 -38.40 -8.76
C LYS A 127 -16.72 -37.81 -9.19
N HIS A 128 -15.61 -38.32 -8.67
CA HIS A 128 -14.28 -37.89 -9.09
C HIS A 128 -14.01 -38.21 -10.57
N TYR A 129 -14.32 -39.43 -11.03
CA TYR A 129 -14.21 -39.79 -12.46
C TYR A 129 -14.93 -38.81 -13.38
N LEU A 130 -16.20 -38.49 -13.08
CA LEU A 130 -16.99 -37.54 -13.90
C LEU A 130 -16.39 -36.14 -13.90
N LYS A 131 -15.87 -35.70 -12.74
CA LYS A 131 -15.22 -34.39 -12.60
C LYS A 131 -13.90 -34.36 -13.36
N ASP A 132 -13.06 -35.38 -13.25
CA ASP A 132 -11.78 -35.46 -13.96
C ASP A 132 -12.00 -35.51 -15.48
N TYR A 133 -12.99 -36.25 -15.98
CA TYR A 133 -13.35 -36.24 -17.40
C TYR A 133 -13.72 -34.83 -17.88
N ALA A 134 -14.54 -34.10 -17.11
CA ALA A 134 -14.91 -32.72 -17.43
C ALA A 134 -13.70 -31.77 -17.41
N LEU A 135 -12.78 -31.95 -16.44
CA LEU A 135 -11.56 -31.15 -16.34
C LEU A 135 -10.58 -31.45 -17.49
N ILE A 136 -10.39 -32.72 -17.87
CA ILE A 136 -9.58 -33.12 -19.03
C ILE A 136 -10.14 -32.48 -20.30
N ASN A 137 -11.47 -32.55 -20.50
CA ASN A 137 -12.10 -31.90 -21.65
C ASN A 137 -11.89 -30.38 -21.66
N ASN A 138 -11.88 -29.74 -20.49
CA ASN A 138 -11.58 -28.31 -20.39
C ASN A 138 -10.12 -28.00 -20.74
N ILE A 139 -9.15 -28.78 -20.23
CA ILE A 139 -7.72 -28.59 -20.49
C ILE A 139 -7.39 -28.71 -22.00
N ILE A 140 -8.06 -29.62 -22.69
CA ILE A 140 -7.87 -29.89 -24.13
C ILE A 140 -8.64 -28.90 -25.03
N GLY A 141 -9.41 -27.96 -24.46
CA GLY A 141 -10.11 -26.92 -25.22
C GLY A 141 -11.54 -27.29 -25.68
N GLN A 142 -12.26 -28.11 -24.89
CA GLN A 142 -13.67 -28.46 -25.11
C GLN A 142 -13.95 -29.13 -26.46
N GLN A 143 -13.15 -30.16 -26.76
CA GLN A 143 -13.38 -31.02 -27.91
C GLN A 143 -14.62 -31.90 -27.65
N ASN A 144 -15.65 -31.81 -28.51
CA ASN A 144 -16.84 -32.68 -28.40
C ASN A 144 -16.49 -34.18 -28.45
N GLU A 145 -15.27 -34.48 -28.91
CA GLU A 145 -14.76 -35.81 -29.19
C GLU A 145 -13.60 -36.21 -28.26
N CYS A 146 -13.47 -35.58 -27.08
CA CYS A 146 -12.44 -35.91 -26.08
C CYS A 146 -12.36 -37.41 -25.76
N HIS A 147 -13.48 -38.13 -25.81
CA HIS A 147 -13.53 -39.58 -25.61
C HIS A 147 -12.72 -40.37 -26.66
N ILE A 148 -12.64 -39.90 -27.91
CA ILE A 148 -11.85 -40.53 -28.98
C ILE A 148 -10.36 -40.39 -28.71
N TRP A 149 -9.94 -39.21 -28.23
CA TRP A 149 -8.57 -38.99 -27.80
C TRP A 149 -8.20 -39.91 -26.62
N LEU A 150 -9.09 -40.07 -25.64
CA LEU A 150 -8.88 -41.02 -24.55
C LEU A 150 -8.71 -42.47 -25.04
N TYR A 151 -9.52 -42.92 -26.01
CA TYR A 151 -9.35 -44.27 -26.61
C TYR A 151 -7.98 -44.44 -27.27
N ARG A 152 -7.48 -43.41 -27.96
CA ARG A 152 -6.12 -43.42 -28.52
C ARG A 152 -5.06 -43.58 -27.42
N ILE A 153 -5.17 -42.81 -26.33
CA ILE A 153 -4.26 -42.93 -25.18
C ILE A 153 -4.32 -44.33 -24.57
N PHE A 154 -5.52 -44.87 -24.36
CA PHE A 154 -5.70 -46.22 -23.81
C PHE A 154 -5.07 -47.31 -24.68
N ASN A 155 -5.20 -47.23 -26.00
CA ASN A 155 -4.57 -48.22 -26.88
C ASN A 155 -3.05 -48.17 -26.80
N ASN A 156 -2.47 -46.98 -26.62
CA ASN A 156 -1.01 -46.84 -26.44
C ASN A 156 -0.54 -47.22 -25.03
N LEU A 157 -1.43 -47.31 -24.04
CA LEU A 157 -1.13 -47.94 -22.76
C LEU A 157 -1.09 -49.48 -22.87
N SER A 158 -1.80 -50.08 -23.83
CA SER A 158 -1.83 -51.54 -23.97
C SER A 158 -0.51 -52.14 -24.49
N SER A 159 0.27 -51.36 -25.24
CA SER A 159 1.62 -51.72 -25.68
C SER A 159 2.69 -51.50 -24.60
N PHE A 160 2.27 -51.00 -23.43
CA PHE A 160 3.15 -50.58 -22.36
C PHE A 160 3.16 -51.62 -21.23
N CYS A 161 4.33 -52.20 -20.92
CA CYS A 161 4.49 -53.18 -19.85
C CYS A 161 5.60 -52.72 -18.90
N ILE A 162 5.27 -52.48 -17.63
CA ILE A 162 6.24 -52.26 -16.57
C ILE A 162 6.18 -53.46 -15.64
N ASP A 163 7.30 -54.17 -15.54
CA ASP A 163 7.50 -55.23 -14.56
C ASP A 163 7.88 -54.62 -13.21
N GLY A 164 7.09 -54.91 -12.17
CA GLY A 164 7.44 -54.57 -10.79
C GLY A 164 6.26 -54.15 -9.92
N VAL A 165 6.55 -53.91 -8.63
CA VAL A 165 5.58 -53.42 -7.65
C VAL A 165 5.86 -51.95 -7.36
N LEU A 166 4.81 -51.12 -7.39
CA LEU A 166 4.83 -49.69 -7.02
C LEU A 166 4.78 -49.52 -5.50
N ASP A 167 5.82 -49.96 -4.80
CA ASP A 167 5.90 -50.02 -3.34
C ASP A 167 6.54 -48.78 -2.69
N THR A 168 7.23 -47.93 -3.45
CA THR A 168 8.00 -46.79 -2.96
C THR A 168 7.62 -45.53 -3.73
N ASN A 169 7.65 -44.37 -3.07
CA ASN A 169 7.28 -43.10 -3.72
C ASN A 169 8.16 -42.82 -4.94
N LYS A 170 9.45 -43.19 -4.89
CA LYS A 170 10.36 -43.07 -6.04
C LYS A 170 9.86 -43.86 -7.25
N LYS A 171 9.48 -45.14 -7.07
CA LYS A 171 8.98 -45.97 -8.17
C LYS A 171 7.66 -45.45 -8.73
N VAL A 172 6.78 -44.89 -7.89
CA VAL A 172 5.54 -44.24 -8.35
C VAL A 172 5.87 -43.00 -9.19
N VAL A 173 6.73 -42.11 -8.70
CA VAL A 173 7.16 -40.90 -9.44
C VAL A 173 7.81 -41.27 -10.78
N ASP A 174 8.68 -42.28 -10.79
CA ASP A 174 9.34 -42.75 -12.02
C ASP A 174 8.32 -43.34 -13.01
N PHE A 175 7.35 -44.12 -12.52
CA PHE A 175 6.23 -44.64 -13.31
C PHE A 175 5.38 -43.51 -13.92
N GLU A 176 4.98 -42.54 -13.10
CA GLU A 176 4.15 -41.42 -13.51
C GLU A 176 4.85 -40.55 -14.57
N LYS A 177 6.13 -40.22 -14.36
CA LYS A 177 6.96 -39.50 -15.36
C LYS A 177 7.10 -40.27 -16.66
N HIS A 178 7.22 -41.59 -16.59
CA HIS A 178 7.37 -42.42 -17.78
C HIS A 178 6.09 -42.47 -18.62
N ILE A 179 4.91 -42.52 -17.98
CA ILE A 179 3.62 -42.39 -18.68
C ILE A 179 3.50 -41.00 -19.31
N GLU A 180 3.86 -39.95 -18.58
CA GLU A 180 3.82 -38.59 -19.11
C GLU A 180 4.63 -38.48 -20.42
N GLN A 181 5.88 -38.91 -20.37
CA GLN A 181 6.84 -38.74 -21.47
C GLN A 181 6.52 -39.59 -22.69
N ASN A 182 6.09 -40.84 -22.49
CA ASN A 182 5.97 -41.81 -23.58
C ASN A 182 4.54 -42.02 -24.09
N VAL A 183 3.53 -41.72 -23.28
CA VAL A 183 2.12 -41.96 -23.62
C VAL A 183 1.37 -40.66 -23.81
N VAL A 184 1.52 -39.70 -22.88
CA VAL A 184 0.65 -38.52 -22.85
C VAL A 184 1.19 -37.39 -23.73
N LEU A 185 2.43 -36.94 -23.51
CA LEU A 185 3.06 -35.83 -24.26
C LEU A 185 3.10 -36.04 -25.80
N PRO A 186 3.35 -37.24 -26.35
CA PRO A 186 3.37 -37.46 -27.80
C PRO A 186 2.01 -37.22 -28.48
N HIS A 187 0.91 -37.27 -27.73
CA HIS A 187 -0.45 -37.13 -28.26
C HIS A 187 -1.13 -35.83 -27.85
N ILE A 188 -0.40 -34.92 -27.20
CA ILE A 188 -0.90 -33.61 -26.78
C ILE A 188 -0.63 -32.52 -27.83
N LYS A 189 0.46 -32.65 -28.60
CA LYS A 189 0.89 -31.60 -29.57
C LYS A 189 -0.15 -31.22 -30.62
N SER A 190 -1.01 -32.15 -31.02
CA SER A 190 -2.25 -31.86 -31.74
C SER A 190 -3.26 -32.94 -31.40
N VAL A 191 -4.26 -32.58 -30.60
CA VAL A 191 -5.33 -33.49 -30.21
C VAL A 191 -6.29 -33.71 -31.38
N SER A 192 -6.53 -32.70 -32.21
CA SER A 192 -7.46 -32.82 -33.35
C SER A 192 -6.90 -33.74 -34.43
N ASP A 193 -5.62 -33.59 -34.80
CA ASP A 193 -4.95 -34.53 -35.71
C ASP A 193 -4.90 -35.93 -35.07
N GLY A 194 -4.69 -35.95 -33.75
CA GLY A 194 -4.75 -37.13 -32.91
C GLY A 194 -6.04 -37.95 -33.09
N ILE A 195 -7.18 -37.27 -32.96
CA ILE A 195 -8.53 -37.82 -33.11
C ILE A 195 -8.78 -38.23 -34.55
N GLN A 196 -8.39 -37.42 -35.53
CA GLN A 196 -8.62 -37.72 -36.95
C GLN A 196 -7.85 -38.96 -37.41
N GLN A 197 -6.55 -39.05 -37.10
CA GLN A 197 -5.76 -40.23 -37.41
C GLN A 197 -6.36 -41.50 -36.79
N TYR A 198 -6.83 -41.40 -35.54
CA TYR A 198 -7.49 -42.53 -34.89
C TYR A 198 -8.77 -42.95 -35.61
N LYS A 199 -9.61 -41.98 -36.00
CA LYS A 199 -10.83 -42.23 -36.78
C LYS A 199 -10.52 -42.92 -38.11
N LEU A 200 -9.49 -42.46 -38.82
CA LEU A 200 -9.07 -43.06 -40.10
C LEU A 200 -8.63 -44.52 -39.91
N VAL A 201 -7.72 -44.79 -38.98
CA VAL A 201 -7.24 -46.17 -38.70
C VAL A 201 -8.38 -47.07 -38.24
N TYR A 202 -9.26 -46.57 -37.37
CA TYR A 202 -10.41 -47.34 -36.89
C TYR A 202 -11.43 -47.61 -38.02
N SER A 203 -11.62 -46.66 -38.93
CA SER A 203 -12.48 -46.83 -40.11
C SER A 203 -11.94 -47.92 -41.05
N GLU A 204 -10.62 -47.98 -41.25
CA GLU A 204 -9.98 -49.01 -42.07
C GLU A 204 -10.15 -50.40 -41.43
N PHE A 205 -9.92 -50.49 -40.11
CA PHE A 205 -10.11 -51.71 -39.33
C PHE A 205 -11.54 -52.27 -39.43
N ILE A 206 -12.57 -51.41 -39.27
CA ILE A 206 -13.98 -51.83 -39.42
C ILE A 206 -14.28 -52.30 -40.85
N ARG A 207 -13.72 -51.61 -41.85
CA ARG A 207 -13.93 -51.94 -43.26
C ARG A 207 -13.36 -53.31 -43.61
N GLU A 208 -12.26 -53.70 -42.97
CA GLU A 208 -11.66 -55.04 -43.09
C GLU A 208 -12.41 -56.12 -42.30
N SER A 209 -13.06 -55.77 -41.18
CA SER A 209 -13.70 -56.74 -40.28
C SER A 209 -15.15 -57.13 -40.64
N HIS A 210 -15.69 -56.68 -41.78
CA HIS A 210 -17.06 -56.94 -42.27
C HIS A 210 -18.19 -56.72 -41.23
N ALA A 211 -17.97 -55.91 -40.19
CA ALA A 211 -18.98 -55.61 -39.17
C ALA A 211 -19.87 -54.45 -39.63
N GLN A 212 -21.19 -54.67 -39.57
CA GLN A 212 -22.32 -53.81 -39.95
C GLN A 212 -22.08 -52.32 -40.29
N SER A 213 -22.69 -51.92 -41.41
CA SER A 213 -22.75 -50.59 -42.01
C SER A 213 -23.32 -49.44 -41.15
N GLN A 214 -23.80 -49.68 -39.94
CA GLN A 214 -24.46 -48.65 -39.11
C GLN A 214 -23.48 -47.75 -38.34
N LEU A 215 -22.27 -48.21 -38.05
CA LEU A 215 -21.22 -47.37 -37.43
C LEU A 215 -20.44 -46.55 -38.47
N ILE A 216 -20.51 -46.99 -39.72
CA ILE A 216 -19.93 -46.32 -40.89
C ILE A 216 -20.62 -44.96 -41.11
N ASP A 217 -21.92 -44.80 -40.81
CA ASP A 217 -22.62 -43.51 -40.90
C ASP A 217 -22.18 -42.50 -39.83
N TYR A 218 -21.81 -42.97 -38.62
CA TYR A 218 -21.27 -42.12 -37.53
C TYR A 218 -19.86 -41.59 -37.84
N ILE A 219 -19.10 -42.32 -38.65
CA ILE A 219 -17.75 -41.92 -39.11
C ILE A 219 -17.85 -41.14 -40.44
N ASN A 220 -18.75 -41.52 -41.35
CA ASN A 220 -18.85 -40.99 -42.71
C ASN A 220 -19.45 -39.59 -42.83
N GLU A 221 -20.31 -39.12 -41.92
CA GLU A 221 -20.75 -37.71 -41.96
C GLU A 221 -19.58 -36.71 -41.78
N LEU A 222 -18.39 -37.19 -41.36
CA LEU A 222 -17.18 -36.39 -41.17
C LEU A 222 -15.96 -36.88 -41.96
N VAL A 223 -16.05 -37.95 -42.74
CA VAL A 223 -15.04 -38.25 -43.76
C VAL A 223 -15.32 -37.34 -44.95
N GLU A 224 -14.98 -36.08 -44.77
CA GLU A 224 -14.85 -35.12 -45.85
C GLU A 224 -13.88 -35.73 -46.86
N ASN A 225 -14.39 -36.17 -48.00
CA ASN A 225 -13.57 -36.76 -49.05
C ASN A 225 -12.69 -35.65 -49.65
N GLU A 226 -11.52 -35.41 -49.05
CA GLU A 226 -10.57 -34.35 -49.43
C GLU A 226 -10.20 -34.40 -50.91
N LYS A 227 -10.21 -35.60 -51.52
CA LYS A 227 -9.96 -35.78 -52.96
C LYS A 227 -11.10 -35.24 -53.83
N GLN A 228 -12.33 -35.26 -53.33
CA GLN A 228 -13.53 -34.81 -54.03
C GLN A 228 -13.84 -33.34 -53.71
N TYR A 229 -13.49 -32.87 -52.51
CA TYR A 229 -13.73 -31.50 -52.04
C TYR A 229 -12.47 -30.91 -51.38
N PRO A 230 -11.44 -30.56 -52.16
CA PRO A 230 -10.17 -30.06 -51.64
C PRO A 230 -10.30 -28.70 -50.91
N LEU A 231 -11.40 -27.98 -51.12
CA LEU A 231 -11.65 -26.67 -50.53
C LEU A 231 -12.52 -26.73 -49.26
N LEU A 232 -12.98 -27.91 -48.83
CA LEU A 232 -13.89 -28.03 -47.68
C LEU A 232 -13.25 -27.55 -46.36
N ASN A 233 -11.93 -27.72 -46.23
CA ASN A 233 -11.13 -27.22 -45.09
C ASN A 233 -11.15 -25.68 -44.96
N PHE A 234 -11.51 -24.93 -46.01
CA PHE A 234 -11.66 -23.47 -45.95
C PHE A 234 -13.05 -23.02 -45.46
N LEU A 235 -14.02 -23.94 -45.43
CA LEU A 235 -15.40 -23.68 -45.00
C LEU A 235 -15.64 -24.09 -43.54
N THR A 236 -14.64 -24.68 -42.89
CA THR A 236 -14.69 -25.03 -41.48
C THR A 236 -14.59 -23.75 -40.66
N ILE A 237 -15.64 -23.46 -39.88
CA ILE A 237 -15.61 -22.35 -38.94
C ILE A 237 -14.58 -22.70 -37.88
N THR A 238 -13.46 -21.99 -37.84
CA THR A 238 -12.56 -22.00 -36.69
C THR A 238 -13.41 -21.83 -35.45
N ARG A 239 -13.38 -22.82 -34.54
CA ARG A 239 -13.93 -22.66 -33.20
C ARG A 239 -13.05 -21.66 -32.45
N SER A 240 -13.04 -20.39 -32.85
CA SER A 240 -12.57 -19.36 -31.94
C SER A 240 -13.61 -19.34 -30.83
N ASN A 241 -13.31 -20.01 -29.72
CA ASN A 241 -14.10 -19.82 -28.51
C ASN A 241 -14.15 -18.31 -28.24
N ASN A 242 -15.24 -17.83 -27.65
CA ASN A 242 -15.38 -16.40 -27.30
C ASN A 242 -14.28 -15.91 -26.33
N ASP A 243 -13.42 -16.79 -25.83
CA ASP A 243 -12.38 -16.54 -24.82
C ASP A 243 -11.01 -17.11 -25.26
N ILE A 244 -10.42 -16.48 -26.28
CA ILE A 244 -9.11 -16.86 -26.85
C ILE A 244 -7.97 -16.74 -25.83
N VAL A 245 -8.07 -15.82 -24.88
CA VAL A 245 -7.03 -15.60 -23.85
C VAL A 245 -6.92 -16.82 -22.92
N ASN A 246 -8.05 -17.38 -22.50
CA ASN A 246 -8.05 -18.59 -21.69
C ASN A 246 -7.61 -19.84 -22.48
N GLU A 247 -7.95 -19.91 -23.77
CA GLU A 247 -7.43 -20.96 -24.66
C GLU A 247 -5.91 -20.87 -24.81
N PHE A 248 -5.39 -19.68 -25.11
CA PHE A 248 -3.96 -19.40 -25.20
C PHE A 248 -3.23 -19.78 -23.91
N ARG A 249 -3.76 -19.34 -22.75
CA ARG A 249 -3.21 -19.67 -21.43
C ARG A 249 -3.17 -21.18 -21.22
N SER A 250 -4.25 -21.89 -21.56
CA SER A 250 -4.35 -23.34 -21.39
C SER A 250 -3.34 -24.07 -22.27
N GLN A 251 -3.22 -23.68 -23.55
CA GLN A 251 -2.24 -24.25 -24.47
C GLN A 251 -0.79 -23.96 -24.05
N PHE A 252 -0.50 -22.74 -23.58
CA PHE A 252 0.83 -22.33 -23.13
C PHE A 252 1.37 -23.25 -22.03
N TYR A 253 0.56 -23.52 -21.00
CA TYR A 253 0.95 -24.42 -19.90
C TYR A 253 0.95 -25.89 -20.33
N LEU A 254 0.02 -26.31 -21.21
CA LEU A 254 -0.02 -27.67 -21.73
C LEU A 254 1.27 -28.04 -22.49
N LEU A 255 1.88 -27.09 -23.19
CA LEU A 255 3.10 -27.28 -23.99
C LEU A 255 4.41 -27.06 -23.20
N GLN A 256 4.34 -26.76 -21.91
CA GLN A 256 5.49 -26.50 -21.03
C GLN A 256 6.40 -25.35 -21.50
N TYR A 257 5.78 -24.29 -21.98
CA TYR A 257 6.47 -23.14 -22.55
C TYR A 257 6.91 -22.10 -21.51
N GLU A 258 6.72 -22.37 -20.22
CA GLU A 258 7.07 -21.44 -19.13
C GLU A 258 8.57 -21.14 -19.07
N LYS A 259 9.40 -22.14 -19.39
CA LYS A 259 10.87 -21.98 -19.39
C LYS A 259 11.40 -21.31 -20.66
N LEU A 260 10.70 -21.46 -21.78
CA LEU A 260 11.10 -20.92 -23.07
C LEU A 260 10.67 -19.47 -23.23
N TYR A 261 9.50 -19.12 -22.69
CA TYR A 261 8.90 -17.79 -22.77
C TYR A 261 8.59 -17.25 -21.36
N PRO A 262 9.63 -16.93 -20.58
CA PRO A 262 9.50 -16.57 -19.18
C PRO A 262 8.71 -15.27 -18.95
N ILE A 263 8.74 -14.31 -19.87
CA ILE A 263 8.00 -13.04 -19.73
C ILE A 263 6.50 -13.30 -19.89
N THR A 264 6.11 -14.10 -20.88
CA THR A 264 4.73 -14.53 -21.11
C THR A 264 4.21 -15.30 -19.89
N ASP A 265 4.99 -16.23 -19.34
CA ASP A 265 4.64 -16.95 -18.10
C ASP A 265 4.39 -15.99 -16.93
N TYR A 266 5.30 -15.04 -16.70
CA TYR A 266 5.15 -14.04 -15.64
C TYR A 266 3.88 -13.20 -15.83
N VAL A 267 3.62 -12.72 -17.04
CA VAL A 267 2.42 -11.92 -17.35
C VAL A 267 1.15 -12.73 -17.11
N LEU A 268 1.10 -14.00 -17.54
CA LEU A 268 -0.08 -14.86 -17.36
C LEU A 268 -0.33 -15.22 -15.89
N LYS A 269 0.72 -15.42 -15.08
CA LYS A 269 0.61 -15.69 -13.64
C LYS A 269 0.12 -14.47 -12.86
N HIS A 270 0.63 -13.29 -13.20
CA HIS A 270 0.38 -12.04 -12.47
C HIS A 270 -0.65 -11.14 -13.16
N LEU A 271 -1.41 -11.63 -14.16
CA LEU A 271 -2.29 -10.81 -14.99
C LEU A 271 -3.27 -9.96 -14.16
N SER A 272 -3.90 -10.55 -13.15
CA SER A 272 -4.84 -9.85 -12.27
C SER A 272 -4.17 -8.75 -11.44
N GLU A 273 -2.90 -8.89 -11.11
CA GLU A 273 -2.13 -7.87 -10.38
C GLU A 273 -1.72 -6.73 -11.32
N LEU A 274 -1.27 -7.09 -12.52
CA LEU A 274 -0.83 -6.14 -13.55
C LEU A 274 -1.97 -5.27 -14.09
N GLU A 275 -3.18 -5.83 -14.23
CA GLU A 275 -4.40 -5.10 -14.62
C GLU A 275 -4.69 -3.90 -13.70
N GLN A 276 -4.26 -3.98 -12.43
CA GLN A 276 -4.58 -2.98 -11.42
C GLN A 276 -3.63 -1.78 -11.42
N ILE A 277 -2.47 -1.89 -12.08
CA ILE A 277 -1.44 -0.83 -12.12
C ILE A 277 -2.02 0.47 -12.71
N GLY A 278 -2.92 0.37 -13.70
CA GLY A 278 -3.56 1.52 -14.34
C GLY A 278 -4.37 2.40 -13.39
N TYR A 279 -4.91 1.84 -12.30
CA TYR A 279 -5.68 2.58 -11.29
C TYR A 279 -4.81 3.47 -10.39
N MET A 280 -3.49 3.32 -10.43
CA MET A 280 -2.57 4.13 -9.63
C MET A 280 -2.55 5.60 -10.07
N TYR A 281 -2.70 5.90 -11.37
CA TYR A 281 -2.65 7.29 -11.86
C TYR A 281 -3.79 8.18 -11.30
N PRO A 282 -5.07 7.78 -11.35
CA PRO A 282 -6.15 8.53 -10.71
C PRO A 282 -5.91 8.80 -9.22
N ILE A 283 -5.36 7.82 -8.50
CA ILE A 283 -5.05 7.93 -7.06
C ILE A 283 -3.97 9.01 -6.82
N ILE A 284 -2.87 8.93 -7.56
CA ILE A 284 -1.76 9.89 -7.45
C ILE A 284 -2.21 11.29 -7.88
N ASN A 285 -2.97 11.41 -8.97
CA ASN A 285 -3.43 12.71 -9.47
C ASN A 285 -4.33 13.43 -8.45
N PHE A 286 -5.21 12.70 -7.77
CA PHE A 286 -6.06 13.25 -6.72
C PHE A 286 -5.26 13.66 -5.48
N THR A 287 -4.38 12.78 -4.99
CA THR A 287 -3.54 13.08 -3.81
C THR A 287 -2.57 14.24 -4.06
N ASN A 288 -1.98 14.33 -5.25
CA ASN A 288 -1.16 15.47 -5.68
C ASN A 288 -1.95 16.78 -5.72
N TYR A 289 -3.22 16.74 -6.17
CA TYR A 289 -4.07 17.92 -6.16
C TYR A 289 -4.34 18.42 -4.74
N LEU A 290 -4.67 17.50 -3.82
CA LEU A 290 -4.87 17.83 -2.41
C LEU A 290 -3.60 18.35 -1.76
N LEU A 291 -2.44 17.75 -2.08
CA LEU A 291 -1.14 18.24 -1.64
C LEU A 291 -0.91 19.68 -2.12
N GLN A 292 -1.13 19.99 -3.40
CA GLN A 292 -0.97 21.35 -3.90
C GLN A 292 -1.91 22.36 -3.23
N LYS A 293 -3.15 21.96 -2.94
CA LYS A 293 -4.18 22.84 -2.43
C LYS A 293 -4.08 23.11 -0.93
N TYR A 294 -3.82 22.06 -0.13
CA TYR A 294 -3.95 22.11 1.34
C TYR A 294 -2.63 22.01 2.10
N ASN A 295 -1.49 21.72 1.45
CA ASN A 295 -0.22 21.56 2.14
C ASN A 295 0.16 22.81 2.95
N HIS A 296 0.50 22.61 4.23
CA HIS A 296 0.74 23.63 5.25
C HIS A 296 -0.45 24.58 5.55
N ARG A 297 -1.65 24.32 5.02
CA ARG A 297 -2.82 25.22 5.14
C ARG A 297 -3.96 24.67 5.97
N ILE A 298 -3.88 23.39 6.37
CA ILE A 298 -4.91 22.72 7.15
C ILE A 298 -4.33 22.11 8.43
N LEU A 299 -5.07 22.23 9.53
CA LEU A 299 -4.73 21.59 10.79
C LEU A 299 -4.97 20.07 10.74
N ARG A 300 -4.16 19.29 11.46
CA ARG A 300 -4.37 17.84 11.60
C ARG A 300 -5.73 17.53 12.23
N THR A 301 -6.11 18.25 13.28
CA THR A 301 -7.41 18.11 13.95
C THR A 301 -8.57 18.38 12.99
N GLU A 302 -8.45 19.40 12.14
CA GLU A 302 -9.45 19.70 11.12
C GLU A 302 -9.57 18.58 10.08
N ALA A 303 -8.44 18.13 9.53
CA ALA A 303 -8.42 17.05 8.52
C ALA A 303 -8.91 15.70 9.08
N SER A 304 -8.70 15.45 10.37
CA SER A 304 -9.13 14.23 11.07
C SER A 304 -10.58 14.26 11.56
N THR A 305 -11.25 15.41 11.52
CA THR A 305 -12.64 15.57 11.99
C THR A 305 -13.60 15.82 10.84
N LYS A 306 -13.21 16.63 9.85
CA LYS A 306 -14.07 16.96 8.71
C LYS A 306 -14.02 15.89 7.61
N GLU A 307 -15.20 15.55 7.12
CA GLU A 307 -15.40 14.66 5.98
C GLU A 307 -15.01 15.34 4.67
N LEU A 308 -14.63 14.54 3.65
CA LEU A 308 -14.30 15.08 2.33
C LEU A 308 -15.49 15.82 1.69
N ASP A 309 -16.72 15.33 1.93
CA ASP A 309 -17.96 15.92 1.40
C ASP A 309 -18.14 17.40 1.79
N PHE A 310 -17.67 17.80 2.98
CA PHE A 310 -17.68 19.20 3.42
C PHE A 310 -16.87 20.10 2.48
N TYR A 311 -15.69 19.63 2.04
CA TYR A 311 -14.81 20.39 1.15
C TYR A 311 -15.32 20.40 -0.30
N ILE A 312 -15.97 19.33 -0.74
CA ILE A 312 -16.60 19.26 -2.06
C ILE A 312 -17.77 20.24 -2.17
N LYS A 313 -18.59 20.38 -1.12
CA LYS A 313 -19.80 21.21 -1.13
C LYS A 313 -19.53 22.70 -0.89
N ASN A 314 -18.60 23.03 -0.01
CA ASN A 314 -18.34 24.43 0.36
C ASN A 314 -17.51 25.18 -0.67
N ASP A 315 -16.73 24.47 -1.49
CA ASP A 315 -15.87 25.09 -2.50
C ASP A 315 -16.57 25.12 -3.87
N ILE A 316 -17.62 25.94 -3.97
CA ILE A 316 -18.55 26.05 -5.12
C ILE A 316 -17.83 26.31 -6.46
N ASN A 317 -16.59 26.83 -6.43
CA ASN A 317 -15.78 27.13 -7.60
C ASN A 317 -14.86 25.98 -8.06
N ASP A 318 -14.71 24.90 -7.28
CA ASP A 318 -13.75 23.84 -7.57
C ASP A 318 -14.40 22.60 -8.21
N LYS A 319 -14.99 22.78 -9.40
CA LYS A 319 -15.48 21.66 -10.24
C LYS A 319 -14.37 20.63 -10.52
N LYS A 320 -13.11 21.05 -10.46
CA LYS A 320 -11.94 20.20 -10.69
C LYS A 320 -11.77 19.19 -9.55
N LEU A 321 -11.90 19.60 -8.28
CA LEU A 321 -11.84 18.69 -7.13
C LEU A 321 -12.84 17.54 -7.24
N PHE A 322 -14.11 17.86 -7.56
CA PHE A 322 -15.15 16.83 -7.72
C PHE A 322 -14.80 15.86 -8.87
N SER A 323 -14.37 16.37 -10.02
CA SER A 323 -13.99 15.53 -11.16
C SER A 323 -12.81 14.60 -10.89
N LEU A 324 -11.84 15.04 -10.09
CA LEU A 324 -10.68 14.24 -9.69
C LEU A 324 -11.06 13.21 -8.62
N PHE A 325 -11.93 13.59 -7.69
CA PHE A 325 -12.47 12.67 -6.69
C PHE A 325 -13.28 11.55 -7.35
N GLU A 326 -14.10 11.85 -8.37
CA GLU A 326 -14.85 10.82 -9.10
C GLU A 326 -13.94 9.81 -9.80
N GLN A 327 -12.85 10.29 -10.42
CA GLN A 327 -11.84 9.41 -11.01
C GLN A 327 -11.12 8.57 -9.95
N PHE A 328 -10.76 9.16 -8.81
CA PHE A 328 -10.20 8.43 -7.66
C PHE A 328 -11.18 7.34 -7.20
N ARG A 329 -12.45 7.68 -7.04
CA ARG A 329 -13.49 6.80 -6.53
C ARG A 329 -13.71 5.60 -7.44
N GLN A 330 -13.80 5.83 -8.75
CA GLN A 330 -13.89 4.75 -9.73
C GLN A 330 -12.65 3.84 -9.69
N ALA A 331 -11.45 4.41 -9.58
CA ALA A 331 -10.22 3.63 -9.47
C ALA A 331 -10.16 2.81 -8.17
N TRP A 332 -10.54 3.41 -7.04
CA TRP A 332 -10.49 2.79 -5.72
C TRP A 332 -11.40 1.56 -5.59
N TYR A 333 -12.60 1.64 -6.15
CA TYR A 333 -13.55 0.51 -6.17
C TYR A 333 -13.31 -0.48 -7.32
N GLY A 334 -12.53 -0.09 -8.34
CA GLY A 334 -12.07 -1.00 -9.40
C GLY A 334 -10.93 -1.93 -8.98
N LEU A 335 -10.20 -1.58 -7.93
CA LEU A 335 -9.14 -2.41 -7.35
C LEU A 335 -9.72 -3.70 -6.74
N LYS A 336 -9.05 -4.83 -7.02
CA LYS A 336 -9.32 -6.16 -6.46
C LYS A 336 -8.31 -6.52 -5.35
N LEU A 337 -7.53 -5.56 -4.85
CA LEU A 337 -6.62 -5.74 -3.72
C LEU A 337 -7.41 -5.74 -2.41
N ASP A 338 -7.32 -6.84 -1.67
CA ASP A 338 -7.91 -6.96 -0.32
C ASP A 338 -6.92 -6.50 0.76
N ASP A 339 -5.64 -6.83 0.59
CA ASP A 339 -4.56 -6.49 1.51
C ASP A 339 -3.43 -5.77 0.76
N VAL A 340 -2.82 -4.76 1.39
CA VAL A 340 -1.68 -4.01 0.85
C VAL A 340 -0.51 -4.01 1.83
N GLN A 341 0.70 -3.93 1.28
CA GLN A 341 1.92 -3.94 2.09
C GLN A 341 2.62 -2.59 2.08
N LEU A 342 2.70 -1.99 3.27
CA LEU A 342 3.55 -0.83 3.53
C LEU A 342 4.66 -1.26 4.48
N ASP A 343 5.91 -1.15 4.03
CA ASP A 343 7.09 -1.68 4.72
C ASP A 343 6.90 -3.15 5.16
N CYS A 344 6.83 -3.39 6.47
CA CYS A 344 6.62 -4.70 7.08
C CYS A 344 5.19 -4.89 7.64
N THR A 345 4.25 -4.01 7.30
CA THR A 345 2.85 -4.07 7.77
C THR A 345 1.90 -4.46 6.64
N HIS A 346 1.03 -5.43 6.92
CA HIS A 346 -0.10 -5.77 6.06
C HIS A 346 -1.33 -4.99 6.53
N ILE A 347 -1.88 -4.19 5.63
CA ILE A 347 -3.03 -3.34 5.88
C ILE A 347 -4.19 -3.90 5.07
N LYS A 348 -5.30 -4.22 5.73
CA LYS A 348 -6.53 -4.63 5.05
C LYS A 348 -7.25 -3.40 4.53
N ILE A 349 -7.66 -3.43 3.27
CA ILE A 349 -8.44 -2.34 2.67
C ILE A 349 -9.91 -2.53 3.06
N ASP A 350 -10.47 -1.55 3.77
CA ASP A 350 -11.89 -1.57 4.10
C ASP A 350 -12.73 -0.91 2.99
N ARG A 351 -13.40 -1.74 2.19
CA ARG A 351 -14.39 -1.32 1.18
C ARG A 351 -15.84 -1.66 1.55
N THR A 352 -16.16 -1.84 2.84
CA THR A 352 -17.52 -2.25 3.27
C THR A 352 -18.62 -1.24 2.94
N GLN A 353 -18.26 0.01 2.67
CA GLN A 353 -19.19 1.10 2.43
C GLN A 353 -19.54 1.24 0.95
N SER A 354 -20.77 1.68 0.66
CA SER A 354 -21.21 1.92 -0.71
C SER A 354 -20.48 3.10 -1.36
N MET A 355 -20.29 3.02 -2.67
CA MET A 355 -19.57 4.04 -3.47
C MET A 355 -20.16 5.45 -3.31
N GLU A 356 -21.46 5.56 -3.06
CA GLU A 356 -22.17 6.83 -2.87
C GLU A 356 -21.94 7.47 -1.50
N GLN A 357 -21.62 6.67 -0.49
CA GLN A 357 -21.38 7.14 0.88
C GLN A 357 -19.90 7.45 1.15
N PHE A 358 -19.00 7.06 0.25
CA PHE A 358 -17.56 7.14 0.44
C PHE A 358 -17.03 8.54 0.79
N SER A 359 -17.57 9.61 0.19
CA SER A 359 -17.16 11.00 0.52
C SER A 359 -17.65 11.48 1.89
N LYS A 360 -18.76 10.92 2.38
CA LYS A 360 -19.41 11.25 3.65
C LYS A 360 -18.88 10.43 4.81
N SER A 361 -18.20 9.33 4.56
CA SER A 361 -17.67 8.47 5.62
C SER A 361 -16.18 8.66 5.84
N ARG A 362 -15.43 9.01 4.79
CA ARG A 362 -13.99 9.19 4.85
C ARG A 362 -13.62 10.65 5.15
N LYS A 363 -12.80 10.79 6.17
CA LYS A 363 -12.19 12.06 6.60
C LYS A 363 -11.17 12.53 5.58
N LEU A 364 -10.92 13.84 5.50
CA LEU A 364 -9.92 14.39 4.58
C LEU A 364 -8.52 13.79 4.83
N ALA A 365 -8.14 13.54 6.10
CA ALA A 365 -6.87 12.92 6.47
C ALA A 365 -6.58 11.59 5.75
N PHE A 366 -7.62 10.83 5.37
CA PHE A 366 -7.47 9.58 4.63
C PHE A 366 -6.74 9.75 3.29
N PHE A 367 -6.93 10.89 2.64
CA PHE A 367 -6.38 11.18 1.32
C PHE A 367 -5.06 11.96 1.37
N LEU A 368 -4.62 12.39 2.55
CA LEU A 368 -3.41 13.18 2.75
C LEU A 368 -2.27 12.27 3.16
N LEU A 369 -1.41 11.90 2.21
CA LEU A 369 -0.29 10.99 2.44
C LEU A 369 0.64 11.52 3.54
N ASN A 370 0.68 10.88 4.70
CA ASN A 370 1.46 11.32 5.86
C ASN A 370 2.30 10.16 6.44
N ARG A 371 3.30 10.49 7.27
CA ARG A 371 4.12 9.50 8.01
C ARG A 371 3.62 9.27 9.44
N SER A 372 2.50 9.88 9.82
CA SER A 372 2.06 9.95 11.21
C SER A 372 1.51 8.62 11.73
N THR A 373 1.51 8.48 13.06
CA THR A 373 1.03 7.32 13.83
C THR A 373 -0.49 7.13 13.81
N ASP A 374 -1.24 8.05 13.20
CA ASP A 374 -2.70 8.02 13.15
C ASP A 374 -3.24 7.01 12.13
N ASN A 375 -2.36 6.36 11.35
CA ASN A 375 -2.64 5.32 10.35
C ASN A 375 -3.68 5.73 9.30
N SER A 376 -4.05 7.02 9.23
CA SER A 376 -5.23 7.49 8.51
C SER A 376 -5.05 7.38 7.00
N SER A 377 -3.85 7.61 6.50
CA SER A 377 -3.50 7.58 5.08
C SER A 377 -2.83 6.26 4.63
N PHE A 378 -2.65 5.30 5.54
CA PHE A 378 -1.84 4.09 5.30
C PHE A 378 -2.47 3.17 4.25
N GLU A 379 -3.79 3.09 4.16
CA GLU A 379 -4.49 2.33 3.12
C GLU A 379 -4.10 2.84 1.72
N VAL A 380 -4.16 4.16 1.51
CA VAL A 380 -3.85 4.80 0.22
C VAL A 380 -2.35 4.69 -0.09
N LEU A 381 -1.50 4.95 0.91
CA LEU A 381 -0.05 4.86 0.77
C LEU A 381 0.41 3.43 0.46
N GLY A 382 -0.10 2.45 1.21
CA GLY A 382 0.16 1.03 0.99
C GLY A 382 -0.33 0.56 -0.38
N CYS A 383 -1.47 1.07 -0.86
CA CYS A 383 -1.97 0.80 -2.20
C CYS A 383 -1.01 1.32 -3.29
N ILE A 384 -0.57 2.58 -3.22
CA ILE A 384 0.38 3.15 -4.19
C ILE A 384 1.69 2.34 -4.18
N HIS A 385 2.20 2.01 -2.99
CA HIS A 385 3.44 1.25 -2.84
C HIS A 385 3.33 -0.16 -3.40
N THR A 386 2.22 -0.86 -3.17
CA THR A 386 1.96 -2.21 -3.69
C THR A 386 1.87 -2.20 -5.23
N LEU A 387 1.14 -1.25 -5.80
CA LEU A 387 1.02 -1.12 -7.26
C LEU A 387 2.36 -0.76 -7.93
N ALA A 388 3.14 0.15 -7.31
CA ALA A 388 4.48 0.48 -7.77
C ALA A 388 5.42 -0.74 -7.72
N LYS A 389 5.31 -1.58 -6.67
CA LYS A 389 6.04 -2.85 -6.58
C LYS A 389 5.67 -3.81 -7.71
N PHE A 390 4.39 -3.99 -8.03
CA PHE A 390 3.99 -4.86 -9.15
C PHE A 390 4.63 -4.42 -10.48
N GLN A 391 4.61 -3.12 -10.78
CA GLN A 391 5.26 -2.57 -11.97
C GLN A 391 6.78 -2.77 -11.93
N ASN A 392 7.43 -2.48 -10.79
CA ASN A 392 8.88 -2.62 -10.67
C ASN A 392 9.33 -4.08 -10.78
N SER A 393 8.57 -5.03 -10.22
CA SER A 393 8.87 -6.46 -10.28
C SER A 393 8.91 -6.99 -11.71
N ILE A 394 7.90 -6.68 -12.53
CA ILE A 394 7.87 -7.14 -13.92
C ILE A 394 8.98 -6.49 -14.77
N ILE A 395 9.26 -5.20 -14.56
CA ILE A 395 10.33 -4.49 -15.28
C ILE A 395 11.69 -5.08 -14.91
N ASN A 396 11.94 -5.32 -13.63
CA ASN A 396 13.19 -5.93 -13.15
C ASN A 396 13.34 -7.36 -13.67
N PHE A 397 12.25 -8.13 -13.70
CA PHE A 397 12.24 -9.50 -14.23
C PHE A 397 12.57 -9.54 -15.74
N CYS A 398 11.88 -8.75 -16.56
CA CYS A 398 12.18 -8.64 -18.00
C CYS A 398 13.62 -8.22 -18.26
N LYS A 399 14.13 -7.25 -17.48
CA LYS A 399 15.52 -6.78 -17.61
C LYS A 399 16.52 -7.83 -17.17
N TYR A 400 16.26 -8.57 -16.09
CA TYR A 400 17.12 -9.67 -15.66
C TYR A 400 17.26 -10.71 -16.78
N ILE A 401 16.15 -11.09 -17.42
CA ILE A 401 16.16 -12.03 -18.55
C ILE A 401 16.91 -11.45 -19.75
N THR A 402 16.66 -10.18 -20.09
CA THR A 402 17.30 -9.53 -21.26
C THR A 402 18.81 -9.29 -21.04
N ILE A 403 19.22 -8.91 -19.83
CA ILE A 403 20.61 -8.59 -19.48
C ILE A 403 21.44 -9.86 -19.27
N SER A 404 20.85 -10.90 -18.66
CA SER A 404 21.52 -12.21 -18.53
C SER A 404 21.86 -12.84 -19.89
N GLN A 405 21.16 -12.44 -20.95
CA GLN A 405 21.47 -12.82 -22.33
C GLN A 405 22.56 -11.97 -23.00
N ILE A 406 22.88 -10.76 -22.49
CA ILE A 406 23.67 -9.77 -23.24
C ILE A 406 25.08 -9.52 -22.72
N LEU A 407 25.41 -9.62 -21.42
CA LEU A 407 26.78 -9.70 -20.85
C LEU A 407 26.74 -9.39 -19.34
N HIS A 408 27.58 -10.07 -18.57
CA HIS A 408 27.64 -10.06 -17.10
C HIS A 408 28.20 -8.78 -16.43
N GLU A 409 28.43 -7.66 -17.14
CA GLU A 409 29.31 -6.59 -16.63
C GLU A 409 28.70 -5.22 -16.32
N ASP A 410 27.39 -4.96 -16.51
CA ASP A 410 26.83 -3.60 -16.33
C ASP A 410 25.59 -3.53 -15.41
N ILE A 411 25.59 -4.30 -14.31
CA ILE A 411 24.42 -4.39 -13.39
C ILE A 411 24.26 -3.14 -12.48
N GLU A 412 25.25 -2.24 -12.39
CA GLU A 412 25.24 -1.14 -11.40
C GLU A 412 24.88 0.25 -11.94
N ARG A 413 24.28 0.37 -13.13
CA ARG A 413 23.72 1.68 -13.52
C ARG A 413 22.37 1.88 -12.83
N LYS A 414 22.37 2.63 -11.72
CA LYS A 414 21.16 3.20 -11.09
C LYS A 414 20.29 3.82 -12.17
N GLN A 415 19.21 3.15 -12.52
CA GLN A 415 18.32 3.62 -13.57
C GLN A 415 17.58 4.88 -13.11
N PRO A 416 17.20 5.76 -14.04
CA PRO A 416 16.36 6.90 -13.71
C PRO A 416 14.97 6.40 -13.31
N ALA A 417 14.74 6.30 -12.00
CA ALA A 417 13.43 6.06 -11.42
C ALA A 417 12.60 7.34 -11.49
N ILE A 418 11.30 7.19 -11.72
CA ILE A 418 10.35 8.31 -11.71
C ILE A 418 9.79 8.44 -10.29
N GLU A 419 9.89 9.64 -9.73
CA GLU A 419 9.20 9.99 -8.48
C GLU A 419 7.69 9.79 -8.60
N ILE A 420 7.08 9.19 -7.59
CA ILE A 420 5.65 8.84 -7.58
C ILE A 420 4.76 10.04 -7.91
N GLN A 421 5.07 11.22 -7.35
CA GLN A 421 4.28 12.43 -7.56
C GLN A 421 4.39 12.98 -9.00
N LYS A 422 5.38 12.54 -9.79
CA LYS A 422 5.58 12.95 -11.20
C LYS A 422 5.01 11.92 -12.21
N ILE A 423 4.36 10.87 -11.73
CA ILE A 423 3.78 9.82 -12.57
C ILE A 423 2.68 10.39 -13.49
N LYS A 424 2.72 9.95 -14.74
CA LYS A 424 1.72 10.22 -15.78
C LYS A 424 1.20 8.88 -16.30
N LYS A 425 0.08 8.89 -17.02
CA LYS A 425 -0.48 7.68 -17.63
C LYS A 425 0.52 6.93 -18.51
N GLU A 426 1.38 7.65 -19.23
CA GLU A 426 2.42 7.08 -20.10
C GLU A 426 3.55 6.36 -19.35
N HIS A 427 3.71 6.63 -18.05
CA HIS A 427 4.73 6.00 -17.21
C HIS A 427 4.25 4.69 -16.57
N LEU A 428 2.98 4.33 -16.76
CA LEU A 428 2.37 3.14 -16.16
C LEU A 428 2.24 2.03 -17.16
N LEU A 429 2.51 0.82 -16.70
CA LEU A 429 2.26 -0.38 -17.48
C LEU A 429 0.76 -0.64 -17.58
N VAL A 430 0.25 -0.73 -18.81
CA VAL A 430 -1.13 -1.11 -19.10
C VAL A 430 -1.11 -2.47 -19.79
N ILE A 431 -1.38 -3.52 -19.00
CA ILE A 431 -1.58 -4.89 -19.48
C ILE A 431 -2.93 -5.35 -18.91
N SER A 432 -3.81 -5.81 -19.79
CA SER A 432 -5.09 -6.42 -19.42
C SER A 432 -5.40 -7.60 -20.33
N SER A 433 -6.40 -8.38 -19.94
CA SER A 433 -6.95 -9.45 -20.78
C SER A 433 -7.33 -8.94 -22.18
N GLU A 434 -7.87 -7.72 -22.28
CA GLU A 434 -8.17 -7.08 -23.57
C GLU A 434 -6.90 -6.79 -24.38
N VAL A 435 -5.83 -6.31 -23.73
CA VAL A 435 -4.55 -6.07 -24.41
C VAL A 435 -3.93 -7.37 -24.93
N ILE A 436 -4.05 -8.46 -24.17
CA ILE A 436 -3.60 -9.78 -24.63
C ILE A 436 -4.44 -10.23 -25.82
N ASP A 437 -5.77 -10.08 -25.77
CA ASP A 437 -6.65 -10.40 -26.91
C ASP A 437 -6.30 -9.58 -28.15
N THR A 438 -5.98 -8.29 -28.01
CA THR A 438 -5.48 -7.45 -29.11
C THR A 438 -4.17 -7.98 -29.68
N ILE A 439 -3.20 -8.36 -28.84
CA ILE A 439 -1.92 -8.93 -29.30
C ILE A 439 -2.18 -10.23 -30.09
N LEU A 440 -3.09 -11.07 -29.60
CA LEU A 440 -3.42 -12.34 -30.25
C LEU A 440 -4.14 -12.14 -31.59
N ARG A 441 -5.20 -11.31 -31.63
CA ARG A 441 -6.07 -11.16 -32.81
C ARG A 441 -5.59 -10.14 -33.84
N GLU A 442 -5.10 -8.99 -33.39
CA GLU A 442 -4.82 -7.84 -34.27
C GLU A 442 -3.33 -7.73 -34.61
N GLU A 443 -2.45 -8.23 -33.74
CA GLU A 443 -0.98 -8.15 -33.92
C GLU A 443 -0.35 -9.45 -34.43
N ASN A 444 -1.12 -10.32 -35.10
CA ASN A 444 -0.68 -11.62 -35.64
C ASN A 444 -0.11 -12.61 -34.59
N GLY A 445 -0.60 -12.58 -33.35
CA GLY A 445 -0.17 -13.53 -32.32
C GLY A 445 -0.58 -14.98 -32.57
N TYR A 446 -1.41 -15.25 -33.58
CA TYR A 446 -1.68 -16.61 -34.04
C TYR A 446 -1.87 -16.71 -35.55
N ILE A 447 -1.63 -17.90 -36.07
CA ILE A 447 -1.88 -18.29 -37.45
C ILE A 447 -2.87 -19.45 -37.44
N ILE A 448 -3.85 -19.39 -38.33
CA ILE A 448 -4.71 -20.54 -38.64
C ILE A 448 -4.06 -21.30 -39.78
N ASN A 449 -3.52 -22.48 -39.48
CA ASN A 449 -2.95 -23.33 -40.50
C ASN A 449 -4.08 -24.15 -41.18
N TYR A 450 -4.16 -24.04 -42.51
CA TYR A 450 -5.16 -24.76 -43.31
C TYR A 450 -4.75 -26.20 -43.63
N GLU A 451 -3.47 -26.54 -43.49
CA GLU A 451 -2.90 -27.89 -43.70
C GLU A 451 -2.80 -28.68 -42.39
N TYR A 452 -2.42 -28.02 -41.29
CA TYR A 452 -2.26 -28.62 -39.95
C TYR A 452 -3.48 -28.31 -39.08
N GLY A 453 -4.18 -29.31 -38.53
CA GLY A 453 -5.41 -29.13 -37.76
C GLY A 453 -6.64 -28.68 -38.57
N LYS A 454 -6.55 -28.63 -39.91
CA LYS A 454 -7.63 -28.29 -40.86
C LYS A 454 -8.53 -27.15 -40.41
N THR A 455 -7.95 -25.98 -40.12
CA THR A 455 -8.68 -24.78 -39.66
C THR A 455 -9.49 -24.93 -38.36
N LYS A 456 -9.30 -26.01 -37.59
CA LYS A 456 -9.91 -26.19 -36.25
C LYS A 456 -8.98 -25.81 -35.11
N GLU A 457 -7.66 -25.83 -35.34
CA GLU A 457 -6.65 -25.52 -34.34
C GLU A 457 -5.99 -24.15 -34.61
N VAL A 458 -5.81 -23.38 -33.54
CA VAL A 458 -5.09 -22.10 -33.55
C VAL A 458 -3.62 -22.37 -33.20
N ILE A 459 -2.69 -21.94 -34.05
CA ILE A 459 -1.25 -22.03 -33.77
C ILE A 459 -0.76 -20.66 -33.31
N TYR A 460 -0.32 -20.56 -32.06
CA TYR A 460 0.20 -19.32 -31.50
C TYR A 460 1.67 -19.12 -31.85
N ASP A 461 2.03 -17.89 -32.23
CA ASP A 461 3.41 -17.46 -32.42
C ASP A 461 3.96 -16.93 -31.08
N TYR A 462 4.46 -17.84 -30.25
CA TYR A 462 4.95 -17.51 -28.92
C TYR A 462 6.19 -16.59 -28.94
N ASP A 463 7.03 -16.68 -29.98
CA ASP A 463 8.20 -15.81 -30.16
C ASP A 463 7.77 -14.35 -30.39
N GLU A 464 6.80 -14.13 -31.27
CA GLU A 464 6.25 -12.79 -31.53
C GLU A 464 5.54 -12.24 -30.30
N ILE A 465 4.72 -13.06 -29.61
CA ILE A 465 4.01 -12.65 -28.39
C ILE A 465 4.99 -12.22 -27.29
N GLU A 466 6.01 -13.05 -27.00
CA GLU A 466 7.04 -12.76 -26.01
C GLU A 466 7.78 -11.46 -26.34
N THR A 467 8.16 -11.29 -27.62
CA THR A 467 8.86 -10.10 -28.11
C THR A 467 8.00 -8.84 -27.96
N ARG A 468 6.70 -8.92 -28.25
CA ARG A 468 5.76 -7.80 -28.12
C ARG A 468 5.53 -7.41 -26.67
N LEU A 469 5.36 -8.38 -25.78
CA LEU A 469 5.24 -8.14 -24.34
C LEU A 469 6.53 -7.50 -23.79
N CYS A 470 7.69 -8.05 -24.14
CA CYS A 470 8.99 -7.52 -23.75
C CYS A 470 9.19 -6.07 -24.22
N ASN A 471 8.86 -5.77 -25.49
CA ASN A 471 8.95 -4.42 -26.04
C ASN A 471 8.03 -3.42 -25.34
N ARG A 472 6.82 -3.83 -24.94
CA ARG A 472 5.90 -2.97 -24.18
C ARG A 472 6.44 -2.70 -22.77
N ILE A 473 6.97 -3.71 -22.09
CA ILE A 473 7.51 -3.59 -20.72
C ILE A 473 8.80 -2.75 -20.70
N ASN A 474 9.71 -2.96 -21.66
CA ASN A 474 10.99 -2.25 -21.73
C ASN A 474 10.87 -0.74 -21.98
N ARG A 475 9.75 -0.27 -22.53
CA ARG A 475 9.47 1.16 -22.72
C ARG A 475 9.15 1.88 -21.41
N ILE A 476 8.80 1.15 -20.35
CA ILE A 476 8.37 1.71 -19.08
C ILE A 476 9.57 1.89 -18.13
N ARG A 477 9.53 2.96 -17.33
CA ARG A 477 10.56 3.26 -16.32
C ARG A 477 10.17 2.71 -14.95
N LEU A 478 11.18 2.50 -14.11
CA LEU A 478 10.98 2.14 -12.70
C LEU A 478 10.38 3.32 -11.93
N ILE A 479 9.61 2.99 -10.90
CA ILE A 479 9.03 3.95 -9.97
C ILE A 479 9.86 4.00 -8.70
N ASP A 480 10.18 5.20 -8.22
CA ASP A 480 10.87 5.41 -6.94
C ASP A 480 9.90 5.19 -5.78
N THR A 481 10.07 4.09 -5.05
CA THR A 481 9.25 3.75 -3.88
C THR A 481 9.81 4.29 -2.56
N GLU A 482 11.00 4.90 -2.56
CA GLU A 482 11.65 5.37 -1.33
C GLU A 482 11.37 6.86 -1.07
N ASN A 483 11.38 7.67 -2.12
CA ASN A 483 11.22 9.12 -2.02
C ASN A 483 9.76 9.56 -2.27
N PHE A 484 8.92 9.48 -1.25
CA PHE A 484 7.59 10.08 -1.26
C PHE A 484 7.61 11.52 -0.74
N ASN A 485 6.95 12.43 -1.45
CA ASN A 485 6.55 13.72 -0.89
C ASN A 485 5.32 13.53 -0.01
N TYR A 486 5.52 13.64 1.30
CA TYR A 486 4.45 13.59 2.29
C TYR A 486 3.80 14.97 2.47
N PHE A 487 2.53 14.93 2.86
CA PHE A 487 1.73 16.07 3.25
C PHE A 487 2.18 16.59 4.61
N ASN A 488 2.32 17.91 4.72
CA ASN A 488 2.63 18.59 5.97
C ASN A 488 1.39 19.38 6.44
N TYR A 489 0.96 19.16 7.67
CA TYR A 489 -0.12 19.95 8.27
C TYR A 489 0.38 21.34 8.69
N GLN A 490 -0.56 22.27 8.87
CA GLN A 490 -0.30 23.59 9.39
C GLN A 490 0.27 23.50 10.82
N PHE A 491 1.30 24.29 11.12
CA PHE A 491 2.07 24.29 12.39
C PHE A 491 2.93 23.06 12.67
N GLU A 492 2.82 21.98 11.89
CA GLU A 492 3.71 20.83 12.01
C GLU A 492 5.03 21.12 11.30
N LEU A 493 5.96 21.73 12.03
CA LEU A 493 7.27 22.06 11.51
C LEU A 493 8.28 20.94 11.84
N TYR A 494 8.49 20.12 10.80
CA TYR A 494 9.69 19.33 10.48
C TYR A 494 10.01 18.10 11.37
N HIS A 495 10.10 16.93 10.72
CA HIS A 495 10.91 15.81 11.21
C HIS A 495 12.33 16.31 11.56
N GLN A 496 12.96 15.66 12.54
CA GLN A 496 14.21 16.04 13.23
C GLN A 496 15.41 16.47 12.34
N ASP A 497 15.40 16.20 11.03
CA ASP A 497 16.59 16.34 10.18
C ASP A 497 16.59 17.50 9.16
N VAL A 498 15.47 18.23 8.96
CA VAL A 498 15.39 19.28 7.91
C VAL A 498 14.65 20.52 8.41
N SER A 499 15.36 21.42 9.08
CA SER A 499 14.80 22.74 9.40
C SER A 499 14.84 23.65 8.18
N LEU A 500 13.66 23.99 7.67
CA LEU A 500 13.51 24.95 6.58
C LEU A 500 14.03 26.35 6.95
N PHE A 501 14.00 26.72 8.23
CA PHE A 501 14.63 27.96 8.71
C PHE A 501 16.15 27.93 8.51
N ASN A 502 16.79 26.79 8.78
CA ASN A 502 18.22 26.65 8.53
C ASN A 502 18.55 26.74 7.04
N ASP A 503 17.72 26.14 6.18
CA ASP A 503 17.90 26.23 4.73
C ASP A 503 17.66 27.66 4.20
N ILE A 504 16.68 28.40 4.74
CA ILE A 504 16.50 29.82 4.42
C ILE A 504 17.69 30.64 4.91
N ARG A 505 18.17 30.45 6.15
CA ARG A 505 19.33 31.17 6.71
C ARG A 505 20.60 30.96 5.89
N ARG A 506 20.81 29.73 5.38
CA ARG A 506 21.91 29.41 4.45
C ARG A 506 21.85 30.20 3.14
N ASN A 507 20.64 30.49 2.65
CA ASN A 507 20.43 31.11 1.34
C ASN A 507 20.16 32.62 1.39
N ILE A 508 19.61 33.12 2.50
CA ILE A 508 19.19 34.51 2.72
C ILE A 508 19.61 34.93 4.12
N LYS A 509 20.62 35.80 4.21
CA LYS A 509 21.10 36.37 5.49
C LYS A 509 19.95 37.07 6.23
N GLN A 510 19.67 36.63 7.46
CA GLN A 510 18.64 37.24 8.30
C GLN A 510 19.23 38.30 9.24
N GLU A 511 18.42 39.30 9.58
CA GLU A 511 18.73 40.36 10.54
C GLU A 511 17.55 40.54 11.50
N GLN A 512 17.80 41.12 12.68
CA GLN A 512 16.74 41.46 13.63
C GLN A 512 15.96 42.70 13.17
N ILE A 513 14.63 42.65 13.32
CA ILE A 513 13.77 43.83 13.12
C ILE A 513 14.00 44.79 14.30
N SER A 514 14.06 46.09 14.03
CA SER A 514 14.18 47.10 15.09
C SER A 514 12.98 47.03 16.06
N THR A 515 13.20 47.33 17.34
CA THR A 515 12.13 47.28 18.35
C THR A 515 10.93 48.15 18.00
N ASP A 516 11.17 49.31 17.38
CA ASP A 516 10.12 50.25 16.98
C ASP A 516 9.27 49.72 15.82
N GLU A 517 9.90 49.09 14.83
CA GLU A 517 9.18 48.43 13.72
C GLU A 517 8.42 47.20 14.21
N LYS A 518 9.00 46.42 15.13
CA LYS A 518 8.36 45.26 15.74
C LYS A 518 7.07 45.67 16.46
N VAL A 519 7.09 46.74 17.25
CA VAL A 519 5.90 47.26 17.95
C VAL A 519 4.82 47.72 16.96
N LYS A 520 5.20 48.41 15.88
CA LYS A 520 4.25 48.84 14.83
C LYS A 520 3.57 47.66 14.15
N LEU A 521 4.34 46.62 13.79
CA LEU A 521 3.81 45.42 13.17
C LEU A 521 2.89 44.64 14.12
N GLN A 522 3.26 44.55 15.41
CA GLN A 522 2.42 43.93 16.43
C GLN A 522 1.08 44.66 16.63
N GLN A 523 1.10 45.99 16.68
CA GLN A 523 -0.13 46.78 16.77
C GLN A 523 -1.04 46.56 15.55
N TYR A 524 -0.47 46.46 14.35
CA TYR A 524 -1.24 46.18 13.14
C TYR A 524 -1.87 44.79 13.16
N LEU A 525 -1.10 43.76 13.54
CA LEU A 525 -1.60 42.38 13.63
C LEU A 525 -2.68 42.21 14.71
N ARG A 526 -2.58 42.91 15.84
CA ARG A 526 -3.62 42.90 16.90
C ARG A 526 -4.95 43.51 16.46
N ASN A 527 -4.92 44.48 15.54
CA ASN A 527 -6.11 45.11 15.00
C ASN A 527 -6.74 44.33 13.84
N THR A 528 -6.14 43.19 13.46
CA THR A 528 -6.55 42.36 12.33
C THR A 528 -7.43 41.20 12.78
N LYS A 529 -8.33 40.69 11.92
CA LYS A 529 -9.12 39.49 12.24
C LYS A 529 -8.21 38.27 12.35
N MET A 530 -8.44 37.45 13.37
CA MET A 530 -7.55 36.32 13.67
C MET A 530 -7.55 35.23 12.60
N ASP A 531 -8.66 35.01 11.89
CA ASP A 531 -8.70 34.09 10.76
C ASP A 531 -7.76 34.54 9.62
N ASP A 532 -7.69 35.85 9.37
CA ASP A 532 -6.78 36.44 8.37
C ASP A 532 -5.31 36.27 8.81
N VAL A 533 -5.02 36.40 10.11
CA VAL A 533 -3.67 36.16 10.67
C VAL A 533 -3.25 34.70 10.52
N ARG A 534 -4.16 33.74 10.76
CA ARG A 534 -3.88 32.30 10.57
C ARG A 534 -3.67 31.95 9.10
N GLN A 535 -4.52 32.46 8.22
CA GLN A 535 -4.36 32.26 6.76
C GLN A 535 -3.09 32.92 6.25
N PHE A 536 -2.70 34.07 6.81
CA PHE A 536 -1.44 34.72 6.50
C PHE A 536 -0.24 33.88 6.91
N LEU A 537 -0.26 33.28 8.10
CA LEU A 537 0.80 32.38 8.56
C LEU A 537 0.92 31.13 7.67
N GLY A 538 -0.19 30.46 7.34
CA GLY A 538 -0.18 29.32 6.42
C GLY A 538 0.25 29.70 4.99
N SER A 539 -0.03 30.93 4.56
CA SER A 539 0.50 31.46 3.29
C SER A 539 2.00 31.70 3.35
N LEU A 540 2.54 32.14 4.50
CA LEU A 540 3.98 32.28 4.71
C LEU A 540 4.68 30.91 4.73
N ASP A 541 4.11 29.90 5.38
CA ASP A 541 4.64 28.52 5.34
C ASP A 541 4.83 28.03 3.89
N TYR A 542 3.81 28.24 3.06
CA TYR A 542 3.88 27.90 1.65
C TYR A 542 4.98 28.69 0.93
N VAL A 543 5.09 30.00 1.15
CA VAL A 543 6.16 30.83 0.56
C VAL A 543 7.56 30.36 1.00
N PHE A 544 7.68 29.94 2.25
CA PHE A 544 8.91 29.49 2.88
C PHE A 544 9.45 28.22 2.21
N THR A 545 8.59 27.32 1.72
CA THR A 545 9.01 26.16 0.89
C THR A 545 9.75 26.56 -0.40
N TYR A 546 9.38 27.69 -1.02
CA TYR A 546 10.08 28.20 -2.21
C TYR A 546 11.37 28.95 -1.84
N PHE A 547 11.37 29.67 -0.72
CA PHE A 547 12.58 30.36 -0.24
C PHE A 547 13.69 29.39 0.17
N ARG A 548 13.36 28.16 0.54
CA ARG A 548 14.31 27.06 0.77
C ARG A 548 15.33 26.88 -0.36
N HIS A 549 14.93 27.12 -1.61
CA HIS A 549 15.79 26.91 -2.79
C HIS A 549 16.27 28.21 -3.45
N ALA A 550 16.00 29.37 -2.84
CA ALA A 550 16.25 30.67 -3.44
C ALA A 550 17.69 31.18 -3.17
N THR A 551 18.68 30.65 -3.88
CA THR A 551 20.09 31.08 -3.76
C THR A 551 20.37 32.41 -4.45
N GLY A 552 21.16 33.30 -3.83
CA GLY A 552 21.74 34.49 -4.49
C GLY A 552 20.82 35.70 -4.64
N ARG A 553 19.73 35.79 -3.86
CA ARG A 553 18.80 36.94 -3.93
C ARG A 553 19.28 38.13 -3.10
N PRO A 554 19.04 39.37 -3.56
CA PRO A 554 19.31 40.55 -2.76
C PRO A 554 18.38 40.56 -1.54
N THR A 555 18.99 40.58 -0.34
CA THR A 555 18.30 40.62 0.96
C THR A 555 17.40 41.86 1.13
N THR A 556 17.62 42.90 0.32
CA THR A 556 16.83 44.13 0.24
C THR A 556 15.55 43.99 -0.60
N SER A 557 15.37 42.88 -1.33
CA SER A 557 14.11 42.63 -2.06
C SER A 557 12.95 42.43 -1.09
N THR A 558 11.78 42.98 -1.44
CA THR A 558 10.58 42.86 -0.61
C THR A 558 9.92 41.49 -0.77
N LEU A 559 9.19 41.05 0.26
CA LEU A 559 8.41 39.81 0.26
C LEU A 559 7.56 39.68 -1.00
N LYS A 560 6.78 40.71 -1.35
CA LYS A 560 5.93 40.73 -2.55
C LYS A 560 6.70 40.49 -3.84
N LYS A 561 7.80 41.22 -4.05
CA LYS A 561 8.60 41.14 -5.29
C LYS A 561 9.18 39.74 -5.44
N SER A 562 9.65 39.16 -4.34
CA SER A 562 10.23 37.82 -4.33
C SER A 562 9.22 36.70 -4.54
N VAL A 563 8.02 36.84 -3.97
CA VAL A 563 6.90 35.90 -4.15
C VAL A 563 6.40 35.90 -5.61
N LYS A 564 6.20 37.08 -6.22
CA LYS A 564 5.78 37.17 -7.63
C LYS A 564 6.77 36.55 -8.61
N ILE A 565 8.05 36.47 -8.25
CA ILE A 565 9.09 35.86 -9.08
C ILE A 565 9.13 34.34 -8.89
N LEU A 566 8.88 33.83 -7.67
CA LEU A 566 9.01 32.40 -7.35
C LEU A 566 7.73 31.60 -7.56
N ILE A 567 6.59 32.23 -7.35
CA ILE A 567 5.30 31.55 -7.28
C ILE A 567 4.49 31.98 -8.50
N HIS A 568 4.36 31.07 -9.47
CA HIS A 568 3.65 31.33 -10.71
C HIS A 568 2.13 31.44 -10.51
N ASN A 569 1.56 30.75 -9.51
CA ASN A 569 0.16 30.87 -9.14
C ASN A 569 0.00 31.50 -7.75
N THR A 570 -0.34 32.78 -7.72
CA THR A 570 -0.54 33.53 -6.47
C THR A 570 -2.01 33.65 -6.08
N SER A 571 -2.94 32.99 -6.77
CA SER A 571 -4.39 33.09 -6.52
C SER A 571 -4.78 32.71 -5.09
N ASP A 572 -4.01 31.81 -4.48
CA ASP A 572 -4.34 31.19 -3.21
C ASP A 572 -3.55 31.79 -2.04
N LEU A 573 -2.73 32.82 -2.29
CA LEU A 573 -1.96 33.51 -1.25
C LEU A 573 -2.81 34.62 -0.62
N HIS A 574 -2.70 34.75 0.71
CA HIS A 574 -3.39 35.82 1.42
C HIS A 574 -2.98 37.21 0.91
N SER A 575 -3.94 38.13 0.91
CA SER A 575 -3.77 39.50 0.37
C SER A 575 -2.64 40.28 1.05
N TYR A 576 -2.30 39.94 2.30
CA TYR A 576 -1.21 40.55 3.08
C TYR A 576 0.18 40.35 2.50
N ILE A 577 0.37 39.33 1.65
CA ILE A 577 1.64 39.07 0.95
C ILE A 577 1.74 39.91 -0.34
N LEU A 578 0.61 40.17 -1.00
CA LEU A 578 0.58 40.68 -2.37
C LEU A 578 0.14 42.14 -2.48
N ASN A 579 -0.66 42.66 -1.54
CA ASN A 579 -1.20 44.01 -1.56
C ASN A 579 -0.26 44.99 -0.81
N GLU A 580 0.19 46.03 -1.50
CA GLU A 580 1.12 47.05 -0.99
C GLU A 580 0.54 47.94 0.11
N GLN A 581 -0.79 47.93 0.26
CA GLN A 581 -1.46 48.65 1.34
C GLN A 581 -1.16 48.06 2.72
N TYR A 582 -0.72 46.80 2.77
CA TYR A 582 -0.32 46.15 4.02
C TYR A 582 1.18 46.31 4.26
N PRO A 583 1.59 46.62 5.51
CA PRO A 583 3.01 46.83 5.84
C PRO A 583 3.85 45.57 5.60
N PHE A 584 3.24 44.38 5.61
CA PHE A 584 3.92 43.10 5.47
C PHE A 584 4.47 42.83 4.06
N ALA A 585 3.78 43.31 3.01
CA ALA A 585 4.18 43.09 1.61
C ALA A 585 5.51 43.77 1.26
N ASN A 586 5.85 44.84 1.99
CA ASN A 586 7.04 45.66 1.79
C ASN A 586 8.23 45.29 2.71
N ILE A 587 8.08 44.25 3.54
CA ILE A 587 9.16 43.80 4.43
C ILE A 587 10.30 43.21 3.58
N PRO A 588 11.57 43.65 3.77
CA PRO A 588 12.74 43.04 3.16
C PRO A 588 12.92 41.57 3.54
N LEU A 589 13.43 40.75 2.62
CA LEU A 589 13.68 39.32 2.86
C LEU A 589 14.61 39.03 4.04
N LYS A 590 15.51 39.96 4.40
CA LYS A 590 16.36 39.84 5.60
C LYS A 590 15.59 39.78 6.92
N TYR A 591 14.32 40.17 6.94
CA TYR A 591 13.49 40.18 8.14
C TYR A 591 12.38 39.12 8.09
N VAL A 592 12.36 38.25 7.08
CA VAL A 592 11.20 37.39 6.83
C VAL A 592 11.01 36.32 7.92
N ILE A 593 12.09 35.77 8.47
CA ILE A 593 12.01 34.81 9.58
C ILE A 593 11.51 35.51 10.85
N ASN A 594 11.99 36.72 11.12
CA ASN A 594 11.54 37.52 12.27
C ASN A 594 10.04 37.86 12.18
N LEU A 595 9.55 38.17 10.97
CA LEU A 595 8.13 38.40 10.74
C LEU A 595 7.30 37.13 11.00
N TYR A 596 7.77 35.98 10.54
CA TYR A 596 7.09 34.71 10.75
C TYR A 596 6.98 34.37 12.25
N GLU A 597 8.11 34.45 12.97
CA GLU A 597 8.17 34.23 14.41
C GLU A 597 7.28 35.19 15.20
N LEU A 598 7.18 36.45 14.75
CA LEU A 598 6.30 37.45 15.35
C LEU A 598 4.82 37.06 15.21
N ILE A 599 4.44 36.53 14.06
CA ILE A 599 3.06 36.09 13.80
C ILE A 599 2.75 34.84 14.62
N GLU A 600 3.68 33.88 14.71
CA GLU A 600 3.54 32.71 15.60
C GLU A 600 3.30 33.14 17.05
N GLU A 601 4.13 34.03 17.60
CA GLU A 601 3.98 34.50 18.98
C GLU A 601 2.60 35.13 19.25
N LEU A 602 2.04 35.84 18.27
CA LEU A 602 0.70 36.42 18.37
C LEU A 602 -0.41 35.37 18.25
N VAL A 603 -0.27 34.41 17.33
CA VAL A 603 -1.19 33.27 17.21
C VAL A 603 -1.20 32.44 18.48
N PHE A 604 -0.05 32.29 19.16
CA PHE A 604 0.02 31.64 20.46
C PHE A 604 -0.86 32.37 21.48
N ASP A 605 -0.63 33.67 21.65
CA ASP A 605 -1.26 34.47 22.70
C ASP A 605 -2.78 34.55 22.55
N GLU A 606 -3.28 34.69 21.31
CA GLU A 606 -4.70 34.90 21.01
C GLU A 606 -5.50 33.59 20.89
N VAL A 607 -4.89 32.52 20.39
CA VAL A 607 -5.62 31.30 19.98
C VAL A 607 -5.16 30.08 20.75
N MET A 608 -3.87 29.76 20.65
CA MET A 608 -3.37 28.46 21.10
C MET A 608 -3.26 28.38 22.62
N ARG A 609 -3.16 29.52 23.31
CA ARG A 609 -3.06 29.60 24.78
C ARG A 609 -4.19 28.85 25.49
N ASN A 610 -5.42 28.86 24.96
CA ASN A 610 -6.56 28.17 25.58
C ASN A 610 -6.66 26.69 25.17
N TYR A 611 -6.32 26.36 23.92
CA TYR A 611 -6.32 24.99 23.41
C TYR A 611 -5.24 24.14 24.08
N VAL A 612 -4.01 24.67 24.11
CA VAL A 612 -2.84 24.03 24.74
C VAL A 612 -3.03 23.90 26.25
N LYS A 613 -3.71 24.86 26.89
CA LYS A 613 -4.08 24.77 28.30
C LYS A 613 -4.89 23.50 28.58
N GLN A 614 -5.77 23.08 27.68
CA GLN A 614 -6.58 21.87 27.87
C GLN A 614 -5.77 20.59 27.67
N GLU A 615 -4.86 20.52 26.67
CA GLU A 615 -4.03 19.33 26.40
C GLU A 615 -2.83 19.17 27.36
N LEU A 616 -2.25 20.26 27.86
CA LEU A 616 -1.06 20.21 28.73
C LEU A 616 -1.37 20.30 30.23
N ILE A 617 -2.55 20.78 30.65
CA ILE A 617 -2.90 20.83 32.08
C ILE A 617 -3.64 19.57 32.54
N THR A 618 -4.25 18.80 31.63
CA THR A 618 -5.05 17.64 32.02
C THR A 618 -4.26 16.53 32.73
N ASP A 619 -2.92 16.50 32.65
CA ASP A 619 -2.11 15.42 33.23
C ASP A 619 -0.82 15.83 33.99
N VAL A 620 -0.51 17.12 34.18
CA VAL A 620 0.91 17.51 34.36
C VAL A 620 1.40 17.85 35.77
N CYS A 621 0.62 18.36 36.72
CA CYS A 621 1.09 18.55 38.11
C CYS A 621 -0.08 18.53 39.08
N VAL A 622 0.00 17.74 40.15
CA VAL A 622 -1.07 17.61 41.16
C VAL A 622 -0.97 18.71 42.23
N ASN A 623 0.24 19.25 42.50
CA ASN A 623 0.51 20.18 43.60
C ASN A 623 1.29 21.46 43.18
N GLU A 624 1.03 22.59 43.85
CA GLU A 624 1.70 23.89 43.60
C GLU A 624 3.21 23.86 43.92
N GLU A 625 3.64 23.06 44.90
CA GLU A 625 5.05 22.92 45.28
C GLU A 625 5.89 22.28 44.16
N GLU A 626 5.33 21.32 43.42
CA GLU A 626 5.99 20.72 42.26
C GLU A 626 6.15 21.73 41.11
N LYS A 627 5.15 22.59 40.90
CA LYS A 627 5.22 23.66 39.90
C LYS A 627 6.32 24.65 40.24
N GLU A 628 6.40 25.12 41.48
CA GLU A 628 7.45 26.03 41.92
C GLU A 628 8.85 25.41 41.79
N ASN A 629 8.98 24.12 42.11
CA ASN A 629 10.24 23.39 41.96
C ASN A 629 10.66 23.30 40.47
N ILE A 630 9.75 22.92 39.56
CA ILE A 630 10.03 22.84 38.12
C ILE A 630 10.41 24.21 37.57
N ILE A 631 9.67 25.26 37.92
CA ILE A 631 9.97 26.64 37.52
C ILE A 631 11.34 27.06 38.08
N GLY A 632 11.63 26.78 39.35
CA GLY A 632 12.90 27.09 40.00
C GLY A 632 14.08 26.42 39.31
N GLN A 633 13.97 25.13 39.02
CA GLN A 633 15.00 24.36 38.30
C GLN A 633 15.23 24.88 36.88
N PHE A 634 14.16 25.20 36.14
CA PHE A 634 14.28 25.78 34.81
C PHE A 634 14.97 27.15 34.87
N VAL A 635 14.54 28.04 35.77
CA VAL A 635 15.12 29.38 35.89
C VAL A 635 16.60 29.32 36.29
N GLY A 636 16.96 28.46 37.25
CA GLY A 636 18.34 28.26 37.68
C GLY A 636 19.26 27.68 36.60
N SER A 637 18.72 26.89 35.67
CA SER A 637 19.48 26.31 34.55
C SER A 637 19.50 27.16 33.27
N THR A 638 18.83 28.32 33.26
CA THR A 638 18.66 29.17 32.07
C THR A 638 19.18 30.59 32.29
N TYR A 639 18.30 31.58 32.48
CA TYR A 639 18.66 33.00 32.49
C TYR A 639 19.25 33.50 33.83
N MET A 640 19.26 32.67 34.88
CA MET A 640 19.98 32.94 36.13
C MET A 640 21.37 32.28 36.18
N LEU A 641 21.80 31.64 35.09
CA LEU A 641 23.12 31.02 35.02
C LEU A 641 24.21 32.09 34.88
N ASP A 642 25.27 32.01 35.70
CA ASP A 642 26.31 33.03 35.74
C ASP A 642 27.08 33.15 34.41
N ASN A 643 27.32 32.01 33.75
CA ASN A 643 28.17 31.87 32.55
C ASN A 643 27.43 31.98 31.21
N ILE A 644 26.22 32.54 31.18
CA ILE A 644 25.42 32.68 29.94
C ILE A 644 25.51 34.09 29.35
N SER A 645 25.31 34.21 28.02
CA SER A 645 25.29 35.49 27.30
C SER A 645 24.30 36.49 27.91
N GLN A 646 24.65 37.78 27.95
CA GLN A 646 23.78 38.85 28.48
C GLN A 646 22.41 38.90 27.81
N GLN A 647 22.32 38.53 26.53
CA GLN A 647 21.04 38.49 25.81
C GLN A 647 20.13 37.36 26.30
N LEU A 648 20.70 36.22 26.72
CA LEU A 648 19.98 35.08 27.28
C LEU A 648 19.59 35.28 28.74
N LYS A 649 20.12 36.32 29.40
CA LYS A 649 19.67 36.74 30.76
C LYS A 649 18.33 37.47 30.74
N ASP A 650 17.84 37.91 29.57
CA ASP A 650 16.52 38.52 29.45
C ASP A 650 15.42 37.44 29.44
N PRO A 651 14.52 37.40 30.44
CA PRO A 651 13.44 36.40 30.51
C PRO A 651 12.47 36.46 29.31
N ARG A 652 12.40 37.60 28.60
CA ARG A 652 11.54 37.76 27.42
C ARG A 652 11.98 36.91 26.24
N VAL A 653 13.29 36.64 26.11
CA VAL A 653 13.82 35.75 25.07
C VAL A 653 13.31 34.32 25.28
N TRP A 654 13.32 33.86 26.53
CA TRP A 654 12.80 32.54 26.90
C TRP A 654 11.30 32.41 26.71
N LEU A 655 10.53 33.47 26.97
CA LEU A 655 9.10 33.48 26.66
C LEU A 655 8.85 33.30 25.15
N SER A 656 9.57 34.02 24.29
CA SER A 656 9.46 33.84 22.83
C SER A 656 9.80 32.41 22.40
N VAL A 657 10.90 31.85 22.92
CA VAL A 657 11.32 30.47 22.61
C VAL A 657 10.29 29.44 23.08
N LEU A 658 9.74 29.58 24.29
CA LEU A 658 8.72 28.69 24.82
C LEU A 658 7.43 28.76 24.02
N LYS A 659 6.99 29.96 23.58
CA LYS A 659 5.81 30.11 22.71
C LYS A 659 6.01 29.39 21.37
N ARG A 660 7.18 29.55 20.75
CA ARG A 660 7.53 28.86 19.50
C ARG A 660 7.64 27.35 19.70
N LEU A 661 8.28 26.90 20.79
CA LEU A 661 8.37 25.50 21.15
C LEU A 661 6.97 24.88 21.25
N ILE A 662 6.07 25.53 21.98
CA ILE A 662 4.69 25.07 22.13
C ILE A 662 3.96 25.02 20.78
N ILE A 663 4.05 26.07 19.96
CA ILE A 663 3.41 26.09 18.64
C ILE A 663 3.97 25.01 17.72
N ARG A 664 5.28 24.79 17.70
CA ARG A 664 5.94 23.95 16.68
C ARG A 664 6.07 22.48 17.07
N VAL A 665 6.14 22.18 18.37
CA VAL A 665 6.37 20.82 18.90
C VAL A 665 5.09 20.22 19.45
N ILE A 666 4.29 20.98 20.20
CA ILE A 666 3.12 20.42 20.91
C ILE A 666 1.95 20.20 19.95
N THR A 667 1.81 21.03 18.92
CA THR A 667 0.81 20.84 17.86
C THR A 667 1.10 19.64 16.94
N ALA A 668 2.31 19.07 17.00
CA ALA A 668 2.76 18.00 16.13
C ALA A 668 2.48 16.58 16.68
N ASN A 669 1.72 16.44 17.77
CA ASN A 669 1.36 15.15 18.38
C ASN A 669 2.60 14.31 18.77
N ILE A 670 3.58 14.97 19.37
CA ILE A 670 4.84 14.38 19.86
C ILE A 670 4.63 13.82 21.28
N ASP A 671 5.39 12.80 21.67
CA ASP A 671 5.42 12.32 23.06
C ASP A 671 5.85 13.44 24.01
N LEU A 672 4.94 13.85 24.88
CA LEU A 672 5.14 14.98 25.81
C LEU A 672 6.03 14.60 27.01
N ASN A 673 6.35 13.31 27.18
CA ASN A 673 7.20 12.80 28.27
C ASN A 673 8.70 12.79 27.92
N VAL A 674 9.09 13.48 26.86
CA VAL A 674 10.49 13.63 26.43
C VAL A 674 11.12 14.85 27.09
N SER A 675 12.43 14.80 27.38
CA SER A 675 13.20 15.94 27.93
C SER A 675 13.11 17.16 27.02
N MET A 676 12.87 18.34 27.61
CA MET A 676 12.77 19.61 26.89
C MET A 676 14.11 20.02 26.25
N GLN A 677 15.24 19.54 26.78
CA GLN A 677 16.59 19.83 26.29
C GLN A 677 16.73 19.50 24.79
N ILE A 678 16.20 18.34 24.36
CA ILE A 678 16.28 17.85 22.97
C ILE A 678 15.69 18.87 21.98
N TYR A 679 14.64 19.57 22.39
CA TYR A 679 13.98 20.55 21.54
C TYR A 679 14.61 21.93 21.63
N ILE A 680 15.12 22.30 22.80
CA ILE A 680 15.82 23.58 23.01
C ILE A 680 17.13 23.64 22.24
N GLU A 681 17.78 22.52 21.97
CA GLU A 681 18.95 22.44 21.08
C GLU A 681 18.62 22.69 19.61
N ARG A 682 17.33 22.69 19.22
CA ARG A 682 16.96 22.93 17.82
C ARG A 682 17.23 24.39 17.44
N THR A 683 18.08 24.59 16.44
CA THR A 683 18.51 25.91 15.98
C THR A 683 17.37 26.77 15.38
N ASP A 684 16.25 26.17 15.01
CA ASP A 684 15.11 26.88 14.41
C ASP A 684 14.27 27.66 15.43
N LEU A 685 14.35 27.33 16.72
CA LEU A 685 13.65 28.07 17.78
C LEU A 685 14.33 29.41 18.12
N TRP A 686 15.61 29.53 17.80
CA TRP A 686 16.47 30.63 18.21
C TRP A 686 16.75 31.61 17.08
N ASN A 687 17.00 32.86 17.46
CA ASN A 687 17.55 33.87 16.55
C ASN A 687 18.98 33.50 16.14
N GLU A 688 19.39 33.86 14.92
CA GLU A 688 20.70 33.50 14.35
C GLU A 688 21.88 33.88 15.25
N ASP A 689 21.82 35.05 15.89
CA ASP A 689 22.86 35.55 16.80
C ASP A 689 23.00 34.74 18.12
N LEU A 690 21.96 33.99 18.49
CA LEU A 690 21.89 33.22 19.73
C LEU A 690 22.27 31.74 19.57
N ILE A 691 22.29 31.22 18.34
CA ILE A 691 22.56 29.79 18.04
C ILE A 691 23.94 29.36 18.56
N GLN A 692 24.93 30.24 18.54
CA GLN A 692 26.29 29.96 19.03
C GLN A 692 26.39 29.69 20.54
N TYR A 693 25.34 30.00 21.32
CA TYR A 693 25.32 29.83 22.77
C TYR A 693 24.53 28.61 23.24
N LEU A 694 24.00 27.78 22.33
CA LEU A 694 23.13 26.65 22.66
C LEU A 694 23.84 25.58 23.49
N ASP A 695 25.12 25.30 23.21
CA ASP A 695 25.93 24.31 23.93
C ASP A 695 26.13 24.65 25.42
N LEU A 696 25.90 25.91 25.81
CA LEU A 696 26.00 26.38 27.19
C LEU A 696 24.70 26.14 27.99
N ILE A 697 23.59 25.83 27.32
CA ILE A 697 22.29 25.62 27.93
C ILE A 697 22.14 24.14 28.29
N LYS A 698 22.01 23.84 29.58
CA LYS A 698 21.77 22.48 30.08
C LYS A 698 20.59 22.45 31.03
N ILE A 699 19.45 22.04 30.50
CA ILE A 699 18.21 21.88 31.24
C ILE A 699 18.20 20.46 31.83
N ASN A 700 17.72 20.35 33.07
CA ASN A 700 17.59 19.07 33.76
C ASN A 700 16.64 18.13 33.00
N ASP A 701 17.03 16.85 32.82
CA ASP A 701 16.23 15.84 32.10
C ASP A 701 14.84 15.59 32.69
N ASN A 702 14.65 15.92 33.97
CA ASN A 702 13.35 15.85 34.63
C ASN A 702 12.37 16.95 34.15
N ILE A 703 12.85 17.95 33.40
CA ILE A 703 12.03 18.98 32.78
C ILE A 703 11.60 18.50 31.39
N LEU A 704 10.40 17.95 31.32
CA LEU A 704 9.80 17.38 30.13
C LEU A 704 9.05 18.43 29.29
N VAL A 705 8.79 18.13 28.02
CA VAL A 705 8.04 19.01 27.10
C VAL A 705 6.66 19.36 27.65
N ARG A 706 5.99 18.43 28.34
CA ARG A 706 4.71 18.70 29.03
C ARG A 706 4.76 19.85 30.03
N HIS A 707 5.93 20.16 30.62
CA HIS A 707 6.11 21.24 31.58
C HIS A 707 6.24 22.64 30.93
N ALA A 708 6.33 22.73 29.59
CA ALA A 708 6.58 23.99 28.86
C ALA A 708 5.58 25.10 29.20
N TYR A 709 4.30 24.78 29.30
CA TYR A 709 3.26 25.77 29.57
C TYR A 709 3.30 26.28 31.02
N VAL A 710 3.53 25.38 31.99
CA VAL A 710 3.67 25.74 33.41
C VAL A 710 4.86 26.68 33.61
N ILE A 711 5.98 26.40 32.93
CA ILE A 711 7.17 27.25 32.96
C ILE A 711 6.88 28.62 32.33
N LEU A 712 6.18 28.65 31.20
CA LEU A 712 5.78 29.89 30.53
C LEU A 712 4.92 30.78 31.45
N GLU A 713 3.87 30.23 32.10
CA GLU A 713 3.04 30.98 33.05
C GLU A 713 3.87 31.46 34.26
N GLY A 714 4.77 30.63 34.79
CA GLY A 714 5.64 30.97 35.90
C GLY A 714 6.59 32.15 35.61
N ILE A 715 7.18 32.19 34.41
CA ILE A 715 8.04 33.30 33.99
C ILE A 715 7.21 34.58 33.77
N GLU A 716 6.03 34.49 33.15
CA GLU A 716 5.11 35.62 32.97
C GLU A 716 4.69 36.23 34.32
N ALA A 717 4.41 35.38 35.33
CA ALA A 717 4.06 35.82 36.68
C ALA A 717 5.21 36.57 37.38
N LYS A 718 6.44 36.04 37.29
CA LYS A 718 7.65 36.68 37.86
C LYS A 718 7.93 38.05 37.23
N LEU A 719 7.77 38.17 35.91
CA LEU A 719 7.94 39.45 35.19
C LEU A 719 6.90 40.51 35.60
N LYS A 720 5.64 40.08 35.83
CA LYS A 720 4.59 40.98 36.33
C LYS A 720 4.89 41.47 37.75
N GLN A 721 5.41 40.61 38.62
CA GLN A 721 5.81 40.97 39.99
C GLN A 721 7.00 41.94 40.01
N SER A 722 8.02 41.73 39.18
CA SER A 722 9.19 42.63 39.09
C SER A 722 8.85 44.02 38.53
N ASN A 723 7.85 44.12 37.65
CA ASN A 723 7.40 45.42 37.13
C ASN A 723 6.58 46.21 38.17
N ASN A 724 5.79 45.52 39.00
CA ASN A 724 5.03 46.17 40.08
C ASN A 724 5.93 46.67 41.23
N LEU A 725 7.03 45.97 41.54
CA LEU A 725 8.02 46.40 42.54
C LEU A 725 8.85 47.61 42.10
N ASN A 726 9.02 47.82 40.79
CA ASN A 726 9.75 48.97 40.24
C ASN A 726 8.89 50.24 40.09
N THR A 727 7.55 50.11 40.12
CA THR A 727 6.63 51.26 40.06
C THR A 727 6.48 52.02 41.38
N ASP A 728 6.90 51.45 42.52
CA ASP A 728 6.85 52.14 43.82
C ASP A 728 8.08 53.04 44.11
N ASN A 729 9.08 53.09 43.21
CA ASN A 729 10.33 53.87 43.41
C ASN A 729 10.67 54.89 42.32
N LYS A 730 9.74 55.29 41.45
CA LYS A 730 9.93 56.44 40.55
C LYS A 730 8.68 57.30 40.44
N THR A 731 8.64 58.36 41.24
CA THR A 731 7.84 59.55 40.95
C THR A 731 8.43 60.32 39.77
N ASN A 732 7.54 60.75 38.87
CA ASN A 732 7.69 61.75 37.80
C ASN A 732 8.53 61.37 36.55
N ASN A 733 7.90 60.71 35.58
CA ASN A 733 7.45 61.32 34.31
C ASN A 733 7.03 60.24 33.28
N GLU A 734 5.85 60.45 32.69
CA GLU A 734 5.22 59.75 31.56
C GLU A 734 4.98 58.23 31.71
N SER A 735 3.86 57.93 32.37
CA SER A 735 3.23 56.61 32.42
C SER A 735 2.59 56.23 31.07
N ILE A 736 3.15 55.24 30.37
CA ILE A 736 2.39 54.43 29.42
C ILE A 736 1.51 53.47 30.23
N ASN A 737 0.21 53.64 30.11
CA ASN A 737 -0.81 53.02 30.95
C ASN A 737 -1.03 51.54 30.55
N ILE A 738 -0.50 50.59 31.34
CA ILE A 738 -0.67 49.13 31.18
C ILE A 738 -1.96 48.61 31.87
N ARG A 739 -2.83 49.49 32.40
CA ARG A 739 -3.95 49.10 33.25
C ARG A 739 -5.20 48.54 32.55
N ASP A 740 -5.32 48.57 31.24
CA ASP A 740 -6.55 48.11 30.55
C ASP A 740 -6.54 46.63 30.12
N TRP A 741 -5.49 45.86 30.42
CA TRP A 741 -5.26 44.56 29.76
C TRP A 741 -5.87 43.31 30.44
N CYS A 742 -6.74 43.44 31.45
CA CYS A 742 -7.32 42.28 32.16
C CYS A 742 -8.80 42.36 32.57
N GLN A 743 -9.60 43.35 32.13
CA GLN A 743 -11.00 43.47 32.60
C GLN A 743 -12.11 43.60 31.55
N THR A 744 -11.82 43.53 30.25
CA THR A 744 -12.85 43.63 29.21
C THR A 744 -12.98 42.35 28.40
N LYS A 745 -13.63 41.33 28.98
CA LYS A 745 -14.51 40.35 28.30
C LYS A 745 -14.86 39.17 29.20
N THR A 746 -15.68 39.43 30.21
CA THR A 746 -16.43 38.37 30.92
C THR A 746 -17.90 38.32 30.49
N GLU A 747 -18.34 39.23 29.60
CA GLU A 747 -19.76 39.35 29.23
C GLU A 747 -20.14 38.75 27.86
N ASP A 748 -19.18 38.44 26.98
CA ASP A 748 -19.47 37.82 25.67
C ASP A 748 -19.47 36.27 25.67
N ILE A 749 -19.02 35.63 26.76
CA ILE A 749 -18.93 34.16 26.88
C ILE A 749 -20.30 33.52 27.18
N ASN A 750 -21.29 34.28 27.66
CA ASN A 750 -22.63 33.76 27.95
C ASN A 750 -23.57 33.71 26.73
N ARG A 751 -23.09 34.00 25.51
CA ARG A 751 -23.91 33.93 24.27
C ARG A 751 -23.54 32.79 23.31
N LEU A 752 -22.53 31.97 23.62
CA LEU A 752 -22.11 30.83 22.78
C LEU A 752 -22.44 29.45 23.38
N THR A 753 -23.11 29.39 24.54
CA THR A 753 -23.51 28.13 25.21
C THR A 753 -24.99 27.74 25.02
N THR A 754 -25.74 28.41 24.14
CA THR A 754 -27.14 28.03 23.85
C THR A 754 -27.38 27.80 22.36
N LEU A 755 -26.97 26.62 21.87
CA LEU A 755 -27.62 25.95 20.74
C LEU A 755 -27.72 24.44 21.03
N THR A 756 -28.85 24.12 21.69
CA THR A 756 -29.68 22.91 21.51
C THR A 756 -29.03 21.54 21.67
N ALA A 757 -29.18 20.98 22.88
CA ALA A 757 -29.35 19.55 23.10
C ALA A 757 -30.72 19.09 22.55
N PRO A 758 -30.85 17.93 21.89
CA PRO A 758 -32.15 17.41 21.45
C PRO A 758 -32.97 16.90 22.63
N GLU A 759 -34.26 17.24 22.61
CA GLU A 759 -35.28 16.91 23.60
C GLU A 759 -35.44 15.40 23.78
N VAL A 760 -35.23 14.94 25.02
CA VAL A 760 -35.70 13.63 25.50
C VAL A 760 -37.13 13.83 25.99
N THR A 761 -38.09 13.30 25.23
CA THR A 761 -39.50 13.23 25.61
C THR A 761 -39.71 12.20 26.73
N THR A 762 -39.64 12.64 27.99
CA THR A 762 -40.16 11.87 29.13
C THR A 762 -41.65 12.09 29.27
N ILE A 763 -42.44 11.06 28.92
CA ILE A 763 -43.87 10.98 29.17
C ILE A 763 -44.14 10.84 30.68
N GLY A 764 -45.13 11.60 31.15
CA GLY A 764 -45.45 11.81 32.55
C GLY A 764 -46.01 10.62 33.33
N ASN A 765 -45.86 10.75 34.65
CA ASN A 765 -46.22 9.83 35.71
C ASN A 765 -47.72 9.53 35.86
N ASN A 766 -47.97 8.26 36.22
CA ASN A 766 -48.95 7.75 37.20
C ASN A 766 -50.46 7.77 36.89
N LYS A 767 -51.04 6.57 36.74
CA LYS A 767 -51.89 5.94 37.78
C LYS A 767 -52.32 4.51 37.43
N LYS A 768 -52.27 3.67 38.47
CA LYS A 768 -52.85 2.32 38.64
C LYS A 768 -54.18 2.07 37.88
N LYS A 769 -54.27 0.93 37.18
CA LYS A 769 -55.38 -0.05 37.33
C LYS A 769 -55.10 -1.36 36.57
N LYS A 770 -55.01 -2.44 37.37
CA LYS A 770 -55.38 -3.85 37.12
C LYS A 770 -56.10 -4.17 35.78
N LEU A 771 -55.64 -5.23 35.09
CA LEU A 771 -56.33 -6.52 34.83
C LEU A 771 -55.58 -7.31 33.72
N ARG A 772 -55.09 -8.52 34.05
CA ARG A 772 -55.45 -9.84 33.45
C ARG A 772 -55.19 -9.96 31.94
N VAL A 773 -54.15 -10.68 31.53
CA VAL A 773 -54.15 -12.14 31.20
C VAL A 773 -55.13 -12.42 30.07
N ASP A 774 -54.60 -12.60 28.87
CA ASP A 774 -54.40 -13.93 28.26
C ASP A 774 -53.09 -13.93 27.45
#